data_AF-A0A974X9U3-F1
#
_entry.id   AF-A0A974X9U3-F1
#
_cell.length_a   1.000
_cell.length_b   1.000
_cell.length_c   1.000
_cell.angle_alpha   90.00
_cell.angle_beta   90.00
_cell.angle_gamma   90.00
#
_symmetry.space_group_name_H-M   'P 1'
#
loop_
_entity.id
_entity.type
_entity.pdbx_description
1 polymer ?
#
loop_
_entity_poly.entity_id
_entity_poly.type
_entity_poly.pdbx_seq_one_letter_code
_entity_poly.pdbx_strand_id
1 'polypeptide(L)'
;MTALITTDLVRLSADWGSDKHDVIRALAAVVGDAGRATSVDQLVEDAFAREATSATGLPGAIAIPHCRTTGVEVPTLAFARLEPPVDFGAKDGPADLAFLIAAPAGGDADHLTILTKLARALVKPAFTDALRAAGSDEEVVDLIAHELGEPAATRPAPASGAPSGAATPTGGETTVPGQADASTPSAGDVATTTDAAGVKPSLVAVTACPTGIAHTYMAAEALEAAAERAGVELHVETQGSAGSTPLAPATIAAAGAVIFAVDVGVRDRSRFAGKPMVSSSVKRPIDDADAMIAEALRYAADPSGSPRVEGEAGTADSAATGQETWGGRTRRVLMTGVSYMIPFVAAGGLLIALSFLLGGYEIVGPYGDIAVDNTLLDPPDVDALGLDHALFGSGVLAYIGAIFFIIGKTAFMFFVPALAGYIAYAIADRPGIAPGFVMGGLAINIFNVQTSGDDPVGLAQTGFLGAIVGGVLAGVIAHWLQQRKVPTWARGLMPVLVIPLVTSIIAGLLMVLVFGKPIAWLMTQLSDGLNSMSGSNAVALGVILGLMMAFDMGGPLNKVAYSFAAAGVGTAAAASADAPELKIMAAVMLAGMVPPIALALSTVVRPGLYTQAERENGKAGWLLGASFITEGAIPFAAADPLRVIPAIMAGSAVTGGLSMALDVSVRAPHGGIFVLFAVSNIVGYLISLAAGVLVGAGLVTALKSVGSSDADVATV
;
A
#
# COMPACT_ATOMS: atom_id res chain seq x y z
N MET A 1 -3.24 9.30 43.87
CA MET A 1 -2.00 9.16 43.10
C MET A 1 -0.98 10.05 43.77
N THR A 2 0.23 9.54 43.96
CA THR A 2 1.34 10.33 44.49
C THR A 2 1.77 11.31 43.40
N ALA A 3 1.91 12.60 43.72
CA ALA A 3 2.31 13.62 42.73
C ALA A 3 3.67 13.27 42.10
N LEU A 4 3.77 13.46 40.78
CA LEU A 4 4.97 13.14 39.98
C LEU A 4 6.16 14.04 40.30
N ILE A 5 5.89 15.29 40.66
CA ILE A 5 6.87 16.29 41.06
C ILE A 5 6.39 17.03 42.32
N THR A 6 7.33 17.42 43.16
CA THR A 6 7.12 18.21 44.38
C THR A 6 8.20 19.28 44.46
N THR A 7 8.05 20.26 45.34
CA THR A 7 9.05 21.34 45.53
C THR A 7 10.42 20.78 45.89
N ASP A 8 10.48 19.70 46.68
CA ASP A 8 11.73 19.03 47.05
C ASP A 8 12.51 18.48 45.85
N LEU A 9 11.86 18.29 44.70
CA LEU A 9 12.41 17.75 43.45
C LEU A 9 12.83 18.84 42.44
N VAL A 10 12.77 20.13 42.81
CA VAL A 10 13.08 21.27 41.94
C VAL A 10 14.35 22.00 42.40
N ARG A 11 15.21 22.43 41.47
CA ARG A 11 16.38 23.29 41.75
C ARG A 11 16.50 24.40 40.70
N LEU A 12 16.45 25.66 41.11
CA LEU A 12 16.35 26.81 40.18
C LEU A 12 17.68 27.48 39.76
N SER A 13 18.82 27.11 40.35
CA SER A 13 20.15 27.59 39.96
C SER A 13 21.19 26.56 40.37
N ALA A 14 21.23 25.45 39.63
CA ALA A 14 22.09 24.32 39.93
C ALA A 14 23.45 24.45 39.23
N ASP A 15 24.50 24.63 40.02
CA ASP A 15 25.90 24.51 39.57
C ASP A 15 26.46 23.14 40.00
N TRP A 16 26.37 22.17 39.09
CA TRP A 16 26.77 20.78 39.33
C TRP A 16 27.95 20.35 38.45
N GLY A 17 28.72 21.31 37.95
CA GLY A 17 29.85 21.06 37.07
C GLY A 17 29.48 21.06 35.58
N SER A 18 30.46 20.73 34.74
CA SER A 18 30.35 20.83 33.27
C SER A 18 30.13 19.50 32.56
N ASP A 19 30.04 18.39 33.28
CA ASP A 19 29.83 17.05 32.71
C ASP A 19 28.40 16.56 32.99
N LYS A 20 27.75 16.02 31.96
CA LYS A 20 26.38 15.51 32.06
C LYS A 20 26.20 14.39 33.09
N HIS A 21 27.25 13.60 33.36
CA HIS A 21 27.19 12.55 34.38
C HIS A 21 27.11 13.13 35.79
N ASP A 22 27.72 14.30 36.03
CA ASP A 22 27.63 14.98 37.32
C ASP A 22 26.22 15.53 37.55
N VAL A 23 25.60 16.09 36.51
CA VAL A 23 24.20 16.54 36.53
C VAL A 23 23.23 15.38 36.78
N ILE A 24 23.41 14.23 36.10
CA ILE A 24 22.57 13.05 36.31
C ILE A 24 22.72 12.50 37.75
N ARG A 25 23.93 12.46 38.31
CA ARG A 25 24.13 12.06 39.71
C ARG A 25 23.45 13.03 40.67
N ALA A 26 23.56 14.33 40.42
CA ALA A 26 22.94 15.34 41.26
C ALA A 26 21.41 15.28 41.20
N LEU A 27 20.81 15.08 40.02
CA LEU A 27 19.37 14.86 39.89
C LEU A 27 18.91 13.58 40.60
N ALA A 28 19.68 12.49 40.51
CA ALA A 28 19.38 11.26 41.24
C ALA A 28 19.49 11.45 42.77
N ALA A 29 20.46 12.25 43.23
CA ALA A 29 20.56 12.64 44.63
C ALA A 29 19.36 13.48 45.08
N VAL A 30 18.87 14.41 44.26
CA VAL A 30 17.63 15.17 44.54
C VAL A 30 16.42 14.25 44.71
N VAL A 31 16.31 13.21 43.86
CA VAL A 31 15.26 12.17 44.00
C VAL A 31 15.44 11.38 45.31
N GLY A 32 16.68 11.08 45.70
CA GLY A 32 17.03 10.44 46.96
C GLY A 32 16.67 11.28 48.19
N ASP A 33 17.07 12.54 48.22
CA ASP A 33 16.83 13.50 49.31
C ASP A 33 15.34 13.76 49.53
N ALA A 34 14.54 13.74 48.45
CA ALA A 34 13.09 13.82 48.50
C ALA A 34 12.40 12.52 48.97
N GLY A 35 13.17 11.48 49.32
CA GLY A 35 12.67 10.19 49.78
C GLY A 35 11.95 9.37 48.69
N ARG A 36 12.25 9.63 47.41
CA ARG A 36 11.60 8.99 46.26
C ARG A 36 12.39 7.83 45.66
N ALA A 37 13.68 7.72 46.00
CA ALA A 37 14.52 6.59 45.61
C ALA A 37 14.66 5.54 46.73
N THR A 38 14.47 4.27 46.39
CA THR A 38 14.86 3.12 47.21
C THR A 38 16.34 2.82 47.09
N SER A 39 16.97 3.20 45.97
CA SER A 39 18.43 3.12 45.76
C SER A 39 18.87 4.21 44.76
N VAL A 40 19.60 5.21 45.25
CA VAL A 40 20.17 6.28 44.40
C VAL A 40 21.23 5.72 43.46
N ASP A 41 22.08 4.81 43.95
CA ASP A 41 23.14 4.19 43.14
C ASP A 41 22.56 3.44 41.94
N GLN A 42 21.47 2.68 42.15
CA GLN A 42 20.78 1.96 41.08
C GLN A 42 20.15 2.92 40.06
N LEU A 43 19.53 4.01 40.55
CA LEU A 43 18.94 5.04 39.70
C LEU A 43 20.00 5.71 38.81
N VAL A 44 21.17 6.00 39.36
CA VAL A 44 22.31 6.57 38.61
C VAL A 44 22.81 5.58 37.55
N GLU A 45 23.01 4.32 37.92
CA GLU A 45 23.48 3.28 37.00
C GLU A 45 22.52 3.10 35.82
N ASP A 46 21.22 3.02 36.08
CA ASP A 46 20.20 2.84 35.03
C ASP A 46 20.06 4.09 34.14
N ALA A 47 20.17 5.30 34.72
CA ALA A 47 20.18 6.55 33.97
C ALA A 47 21.40 6.66 33.05
N PHE A 48 22.59 6.26 33.53
CA PHE A 48 23.81 6.21 32.72
C PHE A 48 23.73 5.19 31.60
N ALA A 49 23.22 3.98 31.88
CA ALA A 49 23.03 2.96 30.86
C ALA A 49 22.10 3.45 29.73
N ARG A 50 21.05 4.20 30.08
CA ARG A 50 20.13 4.80 29.11
C ARG A 50 20.77 5.94 28.32
N GLU A 51 21.51 6.83 28.98
CA GLU A 51 22.24 7.94 28.36
C GLU A 51 23.31 7.45 27.37
N ALA A 52 23.99 6.34 27.69
CA ALA A 52 25.01 5.74 26.83
C ALA A 52 24.44 5.15 25.53
N THR A 53 23.15 4.77 25.51
CA THR A 53 22.49 4.26 24.30
C THR A 53 22.23 5.37 23.29
N SER A 54 21.86 6.55 23.76
CA SER A 54 21.58 7.73 22.94
C SER A 54 21.52 8.95 23.85
N ALA A 55 22.19 10.03 23.42
CA ALA A 55 22.19 11.32 24.09
C ALA A 55 20.76 11.81 24.40
N THR A 56 20.54 12.32 25.60
CA THR A 56 19.22 12.80 26.05
C THR A 56 19.03 14.31 25.94
N GLY A 57 19.99 15.01 25.31
CA GLY A 57 19.84 16.39 24.89
C GLY A 57 18.78 16.53 23.79
N LEU A 58 17.93 17.53 23.93
CA LEU A 58 16.88 17.92 22.98
C LEU A 58 17.09 19.37 22.53
N PRO A 59 16.63 19.72 21.31
CA PRO A 59 16.61 21.11 20.86
C PRO A 59 15.87 22.03 21.84
N GLY A 60 16.32 23.28 21.93
CA GLY A 60 15.81 24.29 22.85
C GLY A 60 16.54 24.32 24.18
N ALA A 61 17.81 23.89 24.23
CA ALA A 61 18.65 23.82 25.44
C ALA A 61 18.04 22.96 26.57
N ILE A 62 17.51 21.78 26.24
CA ILE A 62 16.84 20.89 27.21
C ILE A 62 17.58 19.55 27.31
N ALA A 63 17.65 18.97 28.51
CA ALA A 63 18.10 17.61 28.75
C ALA A 63 17.03 16.81 29.48
N ILE A 64 16.75 15.58 29.04
CA ILE A 64 15.80 14.67 29.70
C ILE A 64 16.43 13.29 29.93
N PRO A 65 17.45 13.17 30.81
CA PRO A 65 17.84 11.86 31.31
C PRO A 65 16.61 11.13 31.88
N HIS A 66 16.44 9.88 31.49
CA HIS A 66 15.30 9.07 31.93
C HIS A 66 15.72 7.62 32.05
N CYS A 67 15.08 6.86 32.92
CA CYS A 67 15.30 5.43 32.99
C CYS A 67 14.11 4.68 33.59
N ARG A 68 14.10 3.38 33.31
CA ARG A 68 13.35 2.40 34.10
C ARG A 68 14.31 1.83 35.11
N THR A 69 13.92 1.83 36.38
CA THR A 69 14.80 1.41 37.46
C THR A 69 14.02 0.70 38.56
N THR A 70 14.68 -0.23 39.25
CA THR A 70 14.19 -0.75 40.54
C THR A 70 14.51 0.20 41.70
N GLY A 71 15.27 1.27 41.45
CA GLY A 71 15.65 2.30 42.41
C GLY A 71 14.54 3.28 42.79
N VAL A 72 13.33 3.19 42.22
CA VAL A 72 12.14 3.96 42.63
C VAL A 72 10.90 3.07 42.66
N GLU A 73 10.00 3.30 43.60
CA GLU A 73 8.71 2.59 43.70
C GLU A 73 7.54 3.33 43.06
N VAL A 74 7.68 4.64 42.88
CA VAL A 74 6.68 5.50 42.26
C VAL A 74 7.30 6.29 41.11
N PRO A 75 6.58 6.53 40.00
CA PRO A 75 7.05 7.41 38.95
C PRO A 75 7.40 8.79 39.52
N THR A 76 8.59 9.29 39.21
CA THR A 76 9.14 10.51 39.77
C THR A 76 9.79 11.36 38.69
N LEU A 77 9.56 12.67 38.75
CA LEU A 77 10.15 13.68 37.89
C LEU A 77 10.91 14.69 38.75
N ALA A 78 12.22 14.80 38.54
CA ALA A 78 13.04 15.88 39.10
C ALA A 78 13.39 16.91 38.01
N PHE A 79 13.54 18.17 38.40
CA PHE A 79 13.86 19.27 37.51
C PHE A 79 14.96 20.16 38.08
N ALA A 80 15.87 20.60 37.21
CA ALA A 80 16.86 21.61 37.51
C ALA A 80 16.97 22.64 36.38
N ARG A 81 17.10 23.92 36.74
CA ARG A 81 17.64 24.97 35.88
C ARG A 81 19.14 25.07 36.15
N LEU A 82 19.95 24.75 35.14
CA LEU A 82 21.41 24.63 35.22
C LEU A 82 22.07 25.98 34.97
N GLU A 83 22.99 26.35 35.85
CA GLU A 83 23.78 27.56 35.74
C GLU A 83 25.20 27.24 36.26
N PRO A 84 26.19 26.97 35.37
CA PRO A 84 26.16 27.12 33.91
C PRO A 84 25.42 25.98 33.15
N PRO A 85 25.00 26.21 31.89
CA PRO A 85 24.46 25.16 31.01
C PRO A 85 25.46 24.03 30.72
N VAL A 86 24.97 22.80 30.58
CA VAL A 86 25.81 21.59 30.42
C VAL A 86 25.50 20.85 29.11
N ASP A 87 26.53 20.34 28.43
CA ASP A 87 26.35 19.63 27.15
C ASP A 87 25.81 18.20 27.34
N PHE A 88 24.60 17.97 26.81
CA PHE A 88 23.93 16.67 26.77
C PHE A 88 23.85 16.07 25.36
N GLY A 89 24.62 16.60 24.39
CA GLY A 89 24.73 16.07 23.03
C GLY A 89 23.65 16.57 22.05
N ALA A 90 22.95 17.65 22.38
CA ALA A 90 22.02 18.31 21.45
C ALA A 90 22.79 19.11 20.38
N LYS A 91 22.23 19.22 19.16
CA LYS A 91 22.92 19.87 18.02
C LYS A 91 23.00 21.39 18.13
N ASP A 92 22.13 21.99 18.92
CA ASP A 92 21.96 23.43 19.11
C ASP A 92 22.70 23.98 20.34
N GLY A 93 23.38 23.13 21.11
CA GLY A 93 24.26 23.53 22.22
C GLY A 93 23.90 22.92 23.57
N PRO A 94 24.52 23.41 24.67
CA PRO A 94 24.31 22.88 26.01
C PRO A 94 22.90 23.18 26.54
N ALA A 95 22.44 22.35 27.47
CA ALA A 95 21.14 22.46 28.11
C ALA A 95 21.16 23.32 29.37
N ASP A 96 20.20 24.23 29.51
CA ASP A 96 19.94 25.03 30.71
C ASP A 96 18.74 24.50 31.52
N LEU A 97 17.89 23.67 30.92
CA LEU A 97 16.80 22.95 31.58
C LEU A 97 17.09 21.45 31.60
N ALA A 98 17.17 20.84 32.78
CA ALA A 98 17.43 19.41 32.94
C ALA A 98 16.31 18.71 33.73
N PHE A 99 15.86 17.57 33.23
CA PHE A 99 14.82 16.74 33.85
C PHE A 99 15.33 15.33 34.09
N LEU A 100 15.03 14.73 35.24
CA LEU A 100 15.22 13.29 35.44
C LEU A 100 13.86 12.60 35.58
N ILE A 101 13.54 11.70 34.64
CA ILE A 101 12.34 10.86 34.71
C ILE A 101 12.73 9.47 35.18
N ALA A 102 12.26 9.06 36.36
CA ALA A 102 12.47 7.72 36.89
C ALA A 102 11.13 6.98 36.98
N ALA A 103 11.04 5.82 36.33
CA ALA A 103 9.86 4.96 36.39
C ALA A 103 10.17 3.59 37.00
N PRO A 104 9.28 3.02 37.84
CA PRO A 104 9.47 1.68 38.40
C PRO A 104 9.56 0.60 37.33
N ALA A 105 10.34 -0.44 37.59
CA ALA A 105 10.42 -1.62 36.73
C ALA A 105 9.02 -2.27 36.55
N GLY A 106 8.48 -2.26 35.32
CA GLY A 106 7.14 -2.76 34.97
C GLY A 106 6.10 -1.67 34.66
N GLY A 107 6.42 -0.38 34.86
CA GLY A 107 5.54 0.76 34.55
C GLY A 107 5.59 1.26 33.10
N ASP A 108 5.63 0.36 32.11
CA ASP A 108 5.91 0.71 30.71
C ASP A 108 4.91 1.72 30.11
N ALA A 109 3.65 1.66 30.51
CA ALA A 109 2.62 2.60 30.07
C ALA A 109 2.78 3.99 30.71
N ASP A 110 3.16 4.06 31.98
CA ASP A 110 3.25 5.30 32.74
C ASP A 110 4.50 6.09 32.35
N HIS A 111 5.64 5.42 32.21
CA HIS A 111 6.90 6.02 31.74
C HIS A 111 6.74 6.69 30.37
N LEU A 112 6.15 5.98 29.41
CA LEU A 112 5.92 6.51 28.06
C LEU A 112 4.86 7.62 28.05
N THR A 113 3.84 7.54 28.90
CA THR A 113 2.82 8.60 29.01
C THR A 113 3.41 9.90 29.55
N ILE A 114 4.25 9.82 30.60
CA ILE A 114 4.93 10.99 31.19
C ILE A 114 5.90 11.59 30.18
N LEU A 115 6.74 10.77 29.57
CA LEU A 115 7.73 11.22 28.59
C LEU A 115 7.05 11.89 27.38
N THR A 116 5.95 11.32 26.88
CA THR A 116 5.18 11.87 25.75
C THR A 116 4.52 13.21 26.11
N LYS A 117 3.90 13.31 27.29
CA LYS A 117 3.26 14.56 27.75
C LYS A 117 4.28 15.66 28.00
N LEU A 118 5.38 15.34 28.68
CA LEU A 118 6.44 16.29 29.00
C LEU A 118 7.17 16.75 27.73
N ALA A 119 7.53 15.83 26.82
CA ALA A 119 8.13 16.18 25.53
C ALA A 119 7.23 17.11 24.72
N ARG A 120 5.91 16.83 24.66
CA ARG A 120 4.94 17.72 24.00
C ARG A 120 4.85 19.10 24.65
N ALA A 121 4.96 19.18 25.98
CA ALA A 121 4.96 20.46 26.69
C ALA A 121 6.26 21.25 26.42
N LEU A 122 7.41 20.57 26.43
CA LEU A 122 8.73 21.17 26.23
C LEU A 122 8.98 21.70 24.82
N VAL A 123 8.22 21.26 23.82
CA VAL A 123 8.24 21.84 22.47
C VAL A 123 7.56 23.23 22.43
N LYS A 124 6.75 23.60 23.43
CA LYS A 124 6.06 24.90 23.47
C LYS A 124 7.01 25.97 24.05
N PRO A 125 7.39 27.03 23.30
CA PRO A 125 8.25 28.10 23.81
C PRO A 125 7.65 28.78 25.05
N ALA A 126 6.34 29.01 25.05
CA ALA A 126 5.65 29.62 26.20
C ALA A 126 5.84 28.83 27.51
N PHE A 127 5.96 27.49 27.44
CA PHE A 127 6.17 26.65 28.60
C PHE A 127 7.64 26.66 29.05
N THR A 128 8.58 26.53 28.12
CA THR A 128 10.02 26.55 28.44
C THR A 128 10.49 27.93 28.89
N ASP A 129 9.94 29.01 28.31
CA ASP A 129 10.17 30.38 28.74
C ASP A 129 9.59 30.63 30.14
N ALA A 130 8.41 30.07 30.44
CA ALA A 130 7.85 30.13 31.79
C ALA A 130 8.72 29.39 32.81
N LEU A 131 9.24 28.20 32.47
CA LEU A 131 10.19 27.48 33.34
C LEU A 131 11.51 28.24 33.54
N ARG A 132 12.01 28.93 32.51
CA ARG A 132 13.20 29.79 32.62
C ARG A 132 12.95 31.04 33.44
N ALA A 133 11.75 31.61 33.37
CA ALA A 133 11.36 32.80 34.12
C ALA A 133 10.91 32.51 35.55
N ALA A 134 10.58 31.25 35.87
CA ALA A 134 10.06 30.86 37.17
C ALA A 134 11.00 31.30 38.30
N GLY A 135 10.43 31.97 39.30
CA GLY A 135 11.14 32.56 40.43
C GLY A 135 11.11 31.72 41.70
N SER A 136 10.33 30.64 41.73
CA SER A 136 10.16 29.76 42.90
C SER A 136 9.92 28.31 42.52
N ASP A 137 10.26 27.39 43.42
CA ASP A 137 10.08 25.95 43.21
C ASP A 137 8.60 25.60 43.07
N GLU A 138 7.71 26.30 43.79
CA GLU A 138 6.26 26.15 43.69
C GLU A 138 5.73 26.50 42.29
N GLU A 139 6.23 27.57 41.68
CA GLU A 139 5.83 28.00 40.34
C GLU A 139 6.20 26.95 39.29
N VAL A 140 7.37 26.33 39.40
CA VAL A 140 7.79 25.22 38.52
C VAL A 140 6.88 24.00 38.68
N VAL A 141 6.58 23.61 39.92
CA VAL A 141 5.68 22.48 40.21
C VAL A 141 4.31 22.73 39.60
N ASP A 142 3.75 23.93 39.79
CA ASP A 142 2.43 24.29 39.24
C ASP A 142 2.43 24.27 37.70
N LEU A 143 3.48 24.79 37.06
CA LEU A 143 3.64 24.76 35.60
C LEU A 143 3.68 23.32 35.06
N ILE A 144 4.51 22.46 35.67
CA ILE A 144 4.69 21.07 35.24
C ILE A 144 3.43 20.24 35.53
N ALA A 145 2.83 20.38 36.71
CA ALA A 145 1.60 19.66 37.09
C ALA A 145 0.43 20.03 36.18
N HIS A 146 0.28 21.31 35.82
CA HIS A 146 -0.74 21.78 34.89
C HIS A 146 -0.61 21.14 33.51
N GLU A 147 0.61 21.10 32.94
CA GLU A 147 0.84 20.49 31.62
C GLU A 147 0.72 18.96 31.62
N LEU A 148 1.04 18.30 32.73
CA LEU A 148 0.88 16.85 32.88
C LEU A 148 -0.56 16.43 33.20
N GLY A 149 -1.43 17.39 33.55
CA GLY A 149 -2.83 17.17 33.91
C GLY A 149 -3.02 16.58 35.31
N GLU A 150 -2.12 16.91 36.24
CA GLU A 150 -2.25 16.52 37.65
C GLU A 150 -3.14 17.50 38.42
N PRO A 151 -3.96 17.03 39.38
CA PRO A 151 -4.72 17.94 40.24
C PRO A 151 -3.76 18.75 41.13
N ALA A 152 -3.93 20.07 41.13
CA ALA A 152 -3.13 20.99 41.95
C ALA A 152 -3.12 20.52 43.42
N ALA A 153 -1.92 20.48 44.02
CA ALA A 153 -1.77 20.13 45.43
C ALA A 153 -2.60 21.08 46.31
N THR A 154 -3.48 20.52 47.13
CA THR A 154 -4.41 21.24 48.01
C THR A 154 -3.69 22.27 48.88
N ARG A 155 -3.96 23.56 48.65
CA ARG A 155 -3.57 24.67 49.54
C ARG A 155 -4.61 24.82 50.67
N PRO A 156 -4.21 25.05 51.93
CA PRO A 156 -5.14 25.50 52.97
C PRO A 156 -5.59 26.94 52.65
N ALA A 157 -6.91 27.18 52.60
CA ALA A 157 -7.50 28.46 52.21
C ALA A 157 -7.33 29.56 53.27
N PRO A 158 -7.08 30.83 52.88
CA PRO A 158 -7.51 31.99 53.63
C PRO A 158 -8.89 32.48 53.16
N ALA A 159 -9.62 33.08 54.09
CA ALA A 159 -11.06 33.35 54.04
C ALA A 159 -11.53 34.47 53.08
N SER A 160 -12.80 34.32 52.70
CA SER A 160 -13.72 35.16 51.91
C SER A 160 -13.76 36.67 52.20
N GLY A 161 -14.12 37.45 51.17
CA GLY A 161 -14.67 38.81 51.31
C GLY A 161 -15.21 39.46 50.01
N ALA A 162 -16.37 39.01 49.51
CA ALA A 162 -17.54 39.76 48.97
C ALA A 162 -17.46 40.92 47.91
N PRO A 163 -18.58 41.23 47.19
CA PRO A 163 -18.60 41.58 45.74
C PRO A 163 -19.31 42.92 45.34
N SER A 164 -19.29 43.26 44.05
CA SER A 164 -20.25 44.16 43.33
C SER A 164 -19.96 44.05 41.81
N GLY A 165 -20.85 44.12 40.82
CA GLY A 165 -22.26 44.48 40.68
C GLY A 165 -22.48 44.82 39.18
N ALA A 166 -23.61 44.39 38.60
CA ALA A 166 -23.92 44.42 37.16
C ALA A 166 -24.38 45.80 36.62
N ALA A 167 -24.22 46.04 35.31
CA ALA A 167 -25.14 46.86 34.49
C ALA A 167 -24.90 46.69 32.96
N THR A 168 -25.99 46.56 32.20
CA THR A 168 -26.14 46.83 30.75
C THR A 168 -27.16 47.99 30.63
N PRO A 169 -27.25 48.80 29.55
CA PRO A 169 -28.02 48.39 28.35
C PRO A 169 -27.70 49.09 26.98
N THR A 170 -28.16 48.43 25.90
CA THR A 170 -28.83 48.92 24.65
C THR A 170 -28.26 50.01 23.72
N GLY A 171 -27.95 49.60 22.47
CA GLY A 171 -28.61 49.93 21.18
C GLY A 171 -28.99 51.35 20.73
N GLY A 172 -28.62 51.71 19.50
CA GLY A 172 -29.23 52.81 18.71
C GLY A 172 -28.51 53.11 17.37
N GLU A 173 -29.20 52.91 16.24
CA GLU A 173 -28.83 53.34 14.88
C GLU A 173 -29.05 54.85 14.67
N THR A 174 -28.22 55.54 13.87
CA THR A 174 -28.71 56.58 12.93
C THR A 174 -27.68 56.89 11.81
N THR A 175 -28.23 57.08 10.61
CA THR A 175 -27.69 57.48 9.29
C THR A 175 -27.09 58.90 9.20
N VAL A 176 -26.30 59.18 8.13
CA VAL A 176 -26.41 60.35 7.18
C VAL A 176 -25.28 60.32 6.10
N PRO A 177 -25.47 60.92 4.89
CA PRO A 177 -24.80 60.59 3.61
C PRO A 177 -24.00 61.73 2.91
N GLY A 178 -23.41 61.44 1.73
CA GLY A 178 -23.08 62.37 0.62
C GLY A 178 -21.61 62.86 0.55
N GLN A 179 -20.77 62.57 -0.46
CA GLN A 179 -20.72 62.90 -1.92
C GLN A 179 -19.74 64.04 -2.28
N ALA A 180 -18.98 63.81 -3.38
CA ALA A 180 -18.33 64.76 -4.32
C ALA A 180 -16.93 65.31 -3.92
N ASP A 181 -15.92 65.54 -4.78
CA ASP A 181 -15.69 65.29 -6.22
C ASP A 181 -14.19 65.56 -6.57
N ALA A 182 -13.79 65.18 -7.79
CA ALA A 182 -12.74 65.78 -8.65
C ALA A 182 -11.23 65.43 -8.54
N SER A 183 -10.83 64.41 -9.32
CA SER A 183 -9.88 64.39 -10.47
C SER A 183 -8.48 65.07 -10.47
N THR A 184 -7.43 64.20 -10.49
CA THR A 184 -6.26 63.98 -11.43
C THR A 184 -5.50 65.13 -12.14
N PRO A 185 -4.18 64.98 -12.49
CA PRO A 185 -3.62 64.02 -13.49
C PRO A 185 -2.40 63.17 -13.01
N SER A 186 -2.27 61.87 -13.34
CA SER A 186 -1.60 61.23 -14.51
C SER A 186 -0.07 61.42 -14.54
N ALA A 187 0.83 60.45 -14.79
CA ALA A 187 0.84 59.01 -15.01
C ALA A 187 2.31 58.53 -14.89
N GLY A 188 2.53 57.24 -14.63
CA GLY A 188 3.85 56.59 -14.67
C GLY A 188 3.78 55.15 -14.19
N ASP A 189 3.54 54.23 -15.12
CA ASP A 189 3.43 52.78 -14.95
C ASP A 189 4.58 52.15 -14.16
N VAL A 190 4.24 51.36 -13.12
CA VAL A 190 4.89 50.07 -12.85
C VAL A 190 3.82 49.09 -12.36
N ALA A 191 3.66 48.00 -13.10
CA ALA A 191 2.73 46.92 -12.85
C ALA A 191 2.89 46.33 -11.44
N THR A 192 1.81 46.35 -10.67
CA THR A 192 1.65 45.56 -9.44
C THR A 192 0.86 44.31 -9.80
N THR A 193 1.50 43.16 -9.59
CA THR A 193 0.89 41.84 -9.54
C THR A 193 -0.25 41.83 -8.52
N THR A 194 -1.42 41.39 -8.97
CA THR A 194 -2.60 41.14 -8.15
C THR A 194 -2.26 40.18 -7.02
N ASP A 195 -2.26 40.70 -5.80
CA ASP A 195 -2.22 39.94 -4.56
C ASP A 195 -3.60 39.31 -4.34
N ALA A 196 -3.68 37.98 -4.42
CA ALA A 196 -4.89 37.23 -4.14
C ALA A 196 -4.93 36.87 -2.65
N ALA A 197 -5.47 37.77 -1.83
CA ALA A 197 -5.75 37.51 -0.43
C ALA A 197 -6.86 36.46 -0.26
N GLY A 198 -6.55 35.35 0.44
CA GLY A 198 -7.54 34.66 1.28
C GLY A 198 -7.65 33.13 1.22
N VAL A 199 -6.93 32.40 0.37
CA VAL A 199 -7.00 30.92 0.37
C VAL A 199 -5.82 30.36 1.17
N LYS A 200 -6.10 29.73 2.33
CA LYS A 200 -5.06 29.02 3.09
C LYS A 200 -4.46 27.92 2.19
N PRO A 201 -3.13 27.75 2.15
CA PRO A 201 -2.53 26.63 1.44
C PRO A 201 -3.11 25.31 1.99
N SER A 202 -3.52 24.40 1.10
CA SER A 202 -4.03 23.08 1.47
C SER A 202 -3.01 22.01 1.08
N LEU A 203 -2.75 21.08 2.00
CA LEU A 203 -1.91 19.91 1.82
C LEU A 203 -2.72 18.65 2.14
N VAL A 204 -2.29 17.51 1.58
CA VAL A 204 -2.79 16.19 1.98
C VAL A 204 -1.62 15.33 2.43
N ALA A 205 -1.85 14.41 3.37
CA ALA A 205 -0.85 13.44 3.78
C ALA A 205 -1.41 12.02 3.79
N VAL A 206 -0.54 11.04 3.58
CA VAL A 206 -0.83 9.63 3.84
C VAL A 206 0.23 9.09 4.79
N THR A 207 -0.22 8.43 5.85
CA THR A 207 0.68 7.76 6.81
C THR A 207 0.45 6.26 6.82
N ALA A 208 1.53 5.46 6.84
CA ALA A 208 1.43 4.00 6.81
C ALA A 208 2.68 3.31 7.34
N CYS A 209 2.54 2.39 8.30
CA CYS A 209 3.64 1.55 8.77
C CYS A 209 3.29 0.04 8.68
N PRO A 210 4.28 -0.88 8.71
CA PRO A 210 4.04 -2.31 8.51
C PRO A 210 3.06 -2.92 9.51
N THR A 211 3.08 -2.45 10.76
CA THR A 211 2.14 -2.89 11.80
C THR A 211 0.85 -2.09 11.75
N GLY A 212 0.91 -0.81 11.36
CA GLY A 212 -0.24 0.08 11.26
C GLY A 212 -0.87 0.42 12.63
N ILE A 213 -0.12 0.32 13.73
CA ILE A 213 -0.67 0.49 15.09
C ILE A 213 -0.27 1.81 15.73
N ALA A 214 1.04 2.07 15.91
CA ALA A 214 1.51 3.27 16.61
C ALA A 214 2.04 4.32 15.64
N HIS A 215 3.12 4.01 14.91
CA HIS A 215 3.79 5.00 14.07
C HIS A 215 2.91 5.60 12.96
N THR A 216 1.92 4.87 12.45
CA THR A 216 0.95 5.41 11.48
C THR A 216 0.15 6.58 12.05
N TYR A 217 -0.37 6.43 13.26
CA TYR A 217 -1.19 7.46 13.89
C TYR A 217 -0.32 8.57 14.50
N MET A 218 0.82 8.22 15.10
CA MET A 218 1.77 9.21 15.61
C MET A 218 2.31 10.13 14.49
N ALA A 219 2.64 9.58 13.33
CA ALA A 219 3.06 10.38 12.18
C ALA A 219 1.95 11.31 11.68
N ALA A 220 0.69 10.86 11.72
CA ALA A 220 -0.45 11.69 11.31
C ALA A 220 -0.65 12.85 12.28
N GLU A 221 -0.69 12.57 13.58
CA GLU A 221 -0.83 13.58 14.64
C GLU A 221 0.32 14.60 14.59
N ALA A 222 1.56 14.16 14.33
CA ALA A 222 2.71 15.05 14.21
C ALA A 222 2.61 15.99 13.00
N LEU A 223 2.14 15.50 11.85
CA LEU A 223 1.90 16.31 10.66
C LEU A 223 0.74 17.30 10.86
N GLU A 224 -0.36 16.85 11.48
CA GLU A 224 -1.51 17.71 11.82
C GLU A 224 -1.08 18.86 12.73
N ALA A 225 -0.32 18.56 13.78
CA ALA A 225 0.20 19.57 14.69
C ALA A 225 1.15 20.56 14.00
N ALA A 226 2.00 20.10 13.08
CA ALA A 226 2.90 20.97 12.31
C ALA A 226 2.17 21.83 11.28
N ALA A 227 1.15 21.28 10.61
CA ALA A 227 0.32 22.05 9.68
C ALA A 227 -0.46 23.15 10.41
N GLU A 228 -1.00 22.87 11.61
CA GLU A 228 -1.67 23.85 12.45
C GLU A 228 -0.72 25.00 12.82
N ARG A 229 0.52 24.70 13.23
CA ARG A 229 1.56 25.72 13.50
C ARG A 229 1.89 26.56 12.27
N ALA A 230 1.93 25.96 11.10
CA ALA A 230 2.22 26.64 9.84
C ALA A 230 1.01 27.41 9.26
N GLY A 231 -0.18 27.30 9.87
CA GLY A 231 -1.41 27.93 9.38
C GLY A 231 -1.95 27.30 8.09
N VAL A 232 -1.59 26.04 7.81
CA VAL A 232 -1.90 25.28 6.59
C VAL A 232 -3.06 24.32 6.87
N GLU A 233 -3.96 24.17 5.92
CA GLU A 233 -5.00 23.14 6.01
C GLU A 233 -4.41 21.79 5.59
N LEU A 234 -4.37 20.81 6.50
CA LEU A 234 -3.89 19.46 6.22
C LEU A 234 -5.00 18.43 6.42
N HIS A 235 -5.16 17.55 5.42
CA HIS A 235 -6.01 16.36 5.55
C HIS A 235 -5.15 15.09 5.52
N VAL A 236 -5.24 14.24 6.54
CA VAL A 236 -4.41 13.04 6.66
C VAL A 236 -5.22 11.75 6.44
N GLU A 237 -4.73 10.89 5.55
CA GLU A 237 -5.19 9.52 5.35
C GLU A 237 -4.32 8.55 6.15
N THR A 238 -4.80 8.04 7.28
CA THR A 238 -4.10 6.95 7.98
C THR A 238 -4.41 5.61 7.32
N GLN A 239 -3.38 4.89 6.86
CA GLN A 239 -3.49 3.52 6.34
C GLN A 239 -2.99 2.52 7.40
N GLY A 240 -3.76 2.39 8.48
CA GLY A 240 -3.42 1.61 9.67
C GLY A 240 -4.15 0.27 9.80
N SER A 241 -3.85 -0.45 10.88
CA SER A 241 -4.45 -1.74 11.24
C SER A 241 -5.91 -1.65 11.66
N ALA A 242 -6.37 -0.47 12.09
CA ALA A 242 -7.78 -0.20 12.37
C ALA A 242 -8.60 0.15 11.11
N GLY A 243 -8.00 -0.01 9.93
CA GLY A 243 -8.58 0.37 8.64
C GLY A 243 -8.16 1.77 8.19
N SER A 244 -8.60 2.16 6.99
CA SER A 244 -8.36 3.47 6.41
C SER A 244 -9.65 4.15 5.96
N THR A 245 -9.72 5.47 6.10
CA THR A 245 -10.77 6.31 5.51
C THR A 245 -10.15 7.12 4.38
N PRO A 246 -10.36 6.75 3.10
CA PRO A 246 -9.70 7.41 1.99
C PRO A 246 -10.10 8.89 1.84
N LEU A 247 -9.15 9.74 1.46
CA LEU A 247 -9.43 11.16 1.18
C LEU A 247 -10.32 11.33 -0.05
N ALA A 248 -11.20 12.34 0.00
CA ALA A 248 -12.10 12.65 -1.10
C ALA A 248 -11.32 13.18 -2.33
N PRO A 249 -11.72 12.82 -3.56
CA PRO A 249 -11.04 13.29 -4.78
C PRO A 249 -10.96 14.82 -4.88
N ALA A 250 -12.00 15.53 -4.43
CA ALA A 250 -12.01 17.00 -4.41
C ALA A 250 -10.94 17.57 -3.46
N THR A 251 -10.73 16.94 -2.30
CA THR A 251 -9.68 17.32 -1.34
C THR A 251 -8.29 17.11 -1.92
N ILE A 252 -8.08 15.97 -2.61
CA ILE A 252 -6.80 15.68 -3.29
C ILE A 252 -6.56 16.68 -4.42
N ALA A 253 -7.59 16.98 -5.22
CA ALA A 253 -7.50 17.93 -6.32
C ALA A 253 -7.18 19.36 -5.84
N ALA A 254 -7.75 19.79 -4.72
CA ALA A 254 -7.53 21.12 -4.15
C ALA A 254 -6.15 21.30 -3.47
N ALA A 255 -5.49 20.21 -3.06
CA ALA A 255 -4.22 20.28 -2.35
C ALA A 255 -3.05 20.69 -3.25
N GLY A 256 -2.13 21.53 -2.75
CA GLY A 256 -0.94 21.98 -3.46
C GLY A 256 0.17 20.95 -3.55
N ALA A 257 0.28 20.06 -2.56
CA ALA A 257 1.24 18.96 -2.53
C ALA A 257 0.73 17.80 -1.64
N VAL A 258 1.34 16.62 -1.79
CA VAL A 258 1.07 15.43 -0.98
C VAL A 258 2.30 15.02 -0.15
N ILE A 259 2.09 14.67 1.12
CA ILE A 259 3.10 14.11 2.00
C ILE A 259 2.87 12.60 2.14
N PHE A 260 3.84 11.78 1.75
CA PHE A 260 3.86 10.35 2.02
C PHE A 260 4.83 10.04 3.15
N ALA A 261 4.30 9.93 4.37
CA ALA A 261 5.07 9.45 5.51
C ALA A 261 4.81 7.95 5.71
N VAL A 262 5.56 7.12 5.00
CA VAL A 262 5.26 5.69 4.88
C VAL A 262 6.51 4.82 4.96
N ASP A 263 6.38 3.69 5.66
CA ASP A 263 7.37 2.60 5.70
C ASP A 263 6.94 1.39 4.84
N VAL A 264 5.77 1.50 4.20
CA VAL A 264 5.18 0.51 3.31
C VAL A 264 4.54 1.22 2.12
N GLY A 265 4.26 0.51 1.03
CA GLY A 265 3.62 1.10 -0.15
C GLY A 265 2.28 1.79 0.17
N VAL A 266 2.06 2.96 -0.44
CA VAL A 266 0.81 3.73 -0.35
C VAL A 266 -0.27 3.05 -1.19
N ARG A 267 -1.42 2.75 -0.59
CA ARG A 267 -2.57 2.22 -1.34
C ARG A 267 -3.20 3.28 -2.21
N ASP A 268 -3.62 2.88 -3.41
CA ASP A 268 -4.27 3.74 -4.40
C ASP A 268 -3.47 5.04 -4.67
N ARG A 269 -2.13 4.91 -4.69
CA ARG A 269 -1.19 6.04 -4.87
C ARG A 269 -1.44 6.81 -6.16
N SER A 270 -1.97 6.16 -7.19
CA SER A 270 -2.33 6.78 -8.47
C SER A 270 -3.36 7.91 -8.34
N ARG A 271 -4.18 7.94 -7.27
CA ARG A 271 -5.12 9.05 -7.00
C ARG A 271 -4.41 10.39 -6.78
N PHE A 272 -3.12 10.36 -6.44
CA PHE A 272 -2.29 11.54 -6.20
C PHE A 272 -1.37 11.87 -7.39
N ALA A 273 -1.50 11.16 -8.52
CA ALA A 273 -0.66 11.32 -9.70
C ALA A 273 -0.55 12.79 -10.15
N GLY A 274 0.67 13.21 -10.48
CA GLY A 274 0.97 14.57 -10.93
C GLY A 274 1.08 15.64 -9.84
N LYS A 275 0.69 15.36 -8.59
CA LYS A 275 0.90 16.29 -7.45
C LYS A 275 2.37 16.34 -7.05
N PRO A 276 2.91 17.53 -6.70
CA PRO A 276 4.19 17.64 -6.01
C PRO A 276 4.17 16.80 -4.73
N MET A 277 5.26 16.10 -4.42
CA MET A 277 5.30 15.17 -3.30
C MET A 277 6.53 15.31 -2.40
N VAL A 278 6.32 15.13 -1.10
CA VAL A 278 7.37 14.86 -0.11
C VAL A 278 7.19 13.43 0.37
N SER A 279 8.24 12.62 0.33
CA SER A 279 8.18 11.22 0.76
C SER A 279 9.25 10.92 1.81
N SER A 280 8.88 10.21 2.87
CA SER A 280 9.79 9.78 3.94
C SER A 280 9.23 8.59 4.71
N SER A 281 10.01 8.03 5.64
CA SER A 281 9.51 7.06 6.63
C SER A 281 8.54 7.72 7.62
N VAL A 282 7.69 6.93 8.27
CA VAL A 282 6.78 7.42 9.34
C VAL A 282 7.53 8.03 10.54
N LYS A 283 8.83 7.76 10.66
CA LYS A 283 9.68 8.35 11.70
C LYS A 283 9.96 9.83 11.46
N ARG A 284 10.13 10.25 10.20
CA ARG A 284 10.52 11.64 9.90
C ARG A 284 9.49 12.68 10.38
N PRO A 285 8.17 12.50 10.24
CA PRO A 285 7.23 13.45 10.82
C PRO A 285 7.24 13.46 12.34
N ILE A 286 7.52 12.33 12.99
CA ILE A 286 7.60 12.26 14.44
C ILE A 286 8.78 13.11 14.94
N ASP A 287 9.90 13.09 14.21
CA ASP A 287 11.12 13.81 14.58
C ASP A 287 11.17 15.25 14.03
N ASP A 288 10.57 15.52 12.86
CA ASP A 288 10.78 16.73 12.04
C ASP A 288 9.58 17.05 11.13
N ALA A 289 8.35 17.05 11.68
CA ALA A 289 7.15 17.38 10.90
C ALA A 289 7.13 18.81 10.33
N ASP A 290 7.69 19.80 11.05
CA ASP A 290 7.69 21.20 10.60
C ASP A 290 8.49 21.38 9.30
N ALA A 291 9.68 20.77 9.20
CA ALA A 291 10.44 20.81 7.96
C ALA A 291 9.74 20.09 6.82
N MET A 292 9.02 18.99 7.10
CA MET A 292 8.23 18.30 6.08
C MET A 292 7.07 19.14 5.55
N ILE A 293 6.36 19.86 6.42
CA ILE A 293 5.31 20.80 6.00
C ILE A 293 5.91 21.95 5.18
N ALA A 294 7.01 22.55 5.64
CA ALA A 294 7.69 23.62 4.91
C ALA A 294 8.21 23.16 3.53
N GLU A 295 8.75 21.95 3.46
CA GLU A 295 9.19 21.33 2.20
C GLU A 295 8.01 21.11 1.24
N ALA A 296 6.88 20.61 1.75
CA ALA A 296 5.67 20.40 0.94
C ALA A 296 5.09 21.71 0.41
N LEU A 297 5.07 22.77 1.23
CA LEU A 297 4.66 24.11 0.78
C LEU A 297 5.59 24.67 -0.30
N ARG A 298 6.90 24.47 -0.16
CA ARG A 298 7.88 24.90 -1.17
C ARG A 298 7.65 24.17 -2.49
N TYR A 299 7.38 22.87 -2.46
CA TYR A 299 7.05 22.10 -3.65
C TYR A 299 5.70 22.47 -4.27
N ALA A 300 4.72 22.86 -3.45
CA ALA A 300 3.46 23.41 -3.93
C ALA A 300 3.64 24.77 -4.65
N ALA A 301 4.58 25.60 -4.18
CA ALA A 301 4.88 26.92 -4.75
C ALA A 301 5.69 26.86 -6.07
N ASP A 302 6.56 25.86 -6.23
CA ASP A 302 7.27 25.56 -7.49
C ASP A 302 7.03 24.11 -7.94
N PRO A 303 5.93 23.86 -8.69
CA PRO A 303 5.61 22.54 -9.19
C PRO A 303 6.56 22.03 -10.29
N SER A 304 7.34 22.91 -10.94
CA SER A 304 8.18 22.53 -12.10
C SER A 304 9.51 21.90 -11.69
N GLY A 305 10.03 22.24 -10.50
CA GLY A 305 11.28 21.71 -9.95
C GLY A 305 11.11 20.63 -8.86
N SER A 306 9.88 20.20 -8.56
CA SER A 306 9.59 19.28 -7.45
C SER A 306 9.39 17.82 -7.90
N PRO A 307 9.77 16.83 -7.06
CA PRO A 307 9.38 15.45 -7.27
C PRO A 307 7.85 15.32 -7.32
N ARG A 308 7.32 14.59 -8.30
CA ARG A 308 5.87 14.38 -8.46
C ARG A 308 5.52 12.90 -8.31
N VAL A 309 4.26 12.65 -7.97
CA VAL A 309 3.73 11.29 -7.96
C VAL A 309 3.68 10.75 -9.39
N GLU A 310 4.40 9.66 -9.64
CA GLU A 310 4.40 8.94 -10.91
C GLU A 310 3.04 8.29 -11.20
N GLY A 311 2.57 8.40 -12.45
CA GLY A 311 1.32 7.82 -12.94
C GLY A 311 0.46 8.82 -13.71
N GLU A 312 -0.49 8.31 -14.50
CA GLU A 312 -1.59 9.13 -15.03
C GLU A 312 -2.58 9.42 -13.91
N ALA A 313 -2.89 10.70 -13.69
CA ALA A 313 -4.11 11.07 -12.99
C ALA A 313 -5.24 10.54 -13.85
N GLY A 314 -5.82 9.41 -13.47
CA GLY A 314 -7.02 8.89 -14.11
C GLY A 314 -7.98 10.06 -14.24
N THR A 315 -8.39 10.36 -15.47
CA THR A 315 -9.32 11.43 -15.78
C THR A 315 -10.48 11.31 -14.81
N ALA A 316 -10.45 12.17 -13.78
CA ALA A 316 -11.58 12.39 -12.92
C ALA A 316 -12.57 13.11 -13.82
N ASP A 317 -13.43 12.32 -14.48
CA ASP A 317 -14.69 12.83 -14.96
C ASP A 317 -15.26 13.69 -13.84
N SER A 318 -15.52 14.95 -14.18
CA SER A 318 -16.01 15.97 -13.27
C SER A 318 -17.46 15.67 -12.88
N ALA A 319 -17.67 14.56 -12.18
CA ALA A 319 -18.93 14.10 -11.65
C ALA A 319 -18.80 13.95 -10.13
N ALA A 320 -19.11 15.06 -9.45
CA ALA A 320 -19.84 15.17 -8.19
C ALA A 320 -19.55 14.14 -7.07
N THR A 321 -19.06 14.62 -5.92
CA THR A 321 -19.54 14.39 -4.51
C THR A 321 -20.27 13.10 -4.09
N GLY A 322 -20.21 12.00 -4.83
CA GLY A 322 -20.94 10.76 -4.57
C GLY A 322 -20.03 9.67 -4.02
N GLN A 323 -20.53 8.93 -3.02
CA GLN A 323 -19.97 7.65 -2.62
C GLN A 323 -19.68 6.77 -3.85
N GLU A 324 -18.55 6.06 -3.82
CA GLU A 324 -18.18 5.06 -4.85
C GLU A 324 -19.41 4.20 -5.19
N THR A 325 -19.84 4.21 -6.46
CA THR A 325 -21.02 3.44 -6.88
C THR A 325 -20.80 1.97 -6.54
N TRP A 326 -21.87 1.24 -6.18
CA TRP A 326 -21.78 -0.18 -5.85
C TRP A 326 -21.05 -1.00 -6.93
N GLY A 327 -21.27 -0.64 -8.20
CA GLY A 327 -20.55 -1.22 -9.35
C GLY A 327 -19.05 -0.89 -9.35
N GLY A 328 -18.68 0.37 -9.09
CA GLY A 328 -17.28 0.79 -8.97
C GLY A 328 -16.55 0.05 -7.85
N ARG A 329 -17.17 -0.06 -6.68
CA ARG A 329 -16.62 -0.77 -5.52
C ARG A 329 -16.43 -2.26 -5.79
N THR A 330 -17.43 -2.91 -6.38
CA THR A 330 -17.36 -4.34 -6.74
C THR A 330 -16.25 -4.60 -7.74
N ARG A 331 -16.14 -3.75 -8.78
CA ARG A 331 -15.04 -3.81 -9.75
C ARG A 331 -13.68 -3.67 -9.07
N ARG A 332 -13.49 -2.65 -8.22
CA ARG A 332 -12.23 -2.44 -7.49
C ARG A 332 -11.83 -3.67 -6.69
N VAL A 333 -12.75 -4.21 -5.88
CA VAL A 333 -12.50 -5.38 -5.03
C VAL A 333 -12.03 -6.60 -5.82
N LEU A 334 -12.75 -6.94 -6.90
CA LEU A 334 -12.38 -8.08 -7.74
C LEU A 334 -11.04 -7.86 -8.44
N MET A 335 -10.79 -6.63 -8.92
CA MET A 335 -9.54 -6.29 -9.62
C MET A 335 -8.32 -6.28 -8.70
N THR A 336 -8.47 -5.87 -7.45
CA THR A 336 -7.42 -6.01 -6.45
C THR A 336 -7.05 -7.49 -6.28
N GLY A 337 -8.05 -8.36 -6.08
CA GLY A 337 -7.84 -9.81 -6.00
C GLY A 337 -7.03 -10.37 -7.17
N VAL A 338 -7.49 -10.11 -8.39
CA VAL A 338 -6.84 -10.58 -9.62
C VAL A 338 -5.42 -10.02 -9.74
N SER A 339 -5.22 -8.72 -9.50
CA SER A 339 -3.92 -8.08 -9.71
C SER A 339 -2.84 -8.62 -8.77
N TYR A 340 -3.20 -8.90 -7.51
CA TYR A 340 -2.27 -9.50 -6.55
C TYR A 340 -2.09 -11.03 -6.72
N MET A 341 -2.96 -11.69 -7.49
CA MET A 341 -2.81 -13.09 -7.88
C MET A 341 -1.82 -13.29 -9.04
N ILE A 342 -1.75 -12.34 -9.99
CA ILE A 342 -0.91 -12.45 -11.21
C ILE A 342 0.55 -12.85 -10.93
N PRO A 343 1.26 -12.29 -9.92
CA PRO A 343 2.63 -12.69 -9.63
C PRO A 343 2.81 -14.18 -9.32
N PHE A 344 1.82 -14.83 -8.68
CA PHE A 344 1.85 -16.28 -8.41
C PHE A 344 1.71 -17.10 -9.69
N VAL A 345 0.82 -16.66 -10.59
CA VAL A 345 0.63 -17.29 -11.91
C VAL A 345 1.89 -17.15 -12.76
N ALA A 346 2.49 -15.95 -12.78
CA ALA A 346 3.71 -15.68 -13.54
C ALA A 346 4.90 -16.51 -13.03
N ALA A 347 5.15 -16.47 -11.71
CA ALA A 347 6.24 -17.24 -11.10
C ALA A 347 6.02 -18.75 -11.25
N GLY A 348 4.83 -19.25 -10.90
CA GLY A 348 4.50 -20.67 -10.96
C GLY A 348 4.53 -21.22 -12.38
N GLY A 349 3.85 -20.53 -13.29
CA GLY A 349 3.73 -20.92 -14.68
C GLY A 349 5.03 -20.89 -15.47
N LEU A 350 5.88 -19.88 -15.24
CA LEU A 350 7.18 -19.81 -15.91
C LEU A 350 8.13 -20.91 -15.41
N LEU A 351 8.11 -21.21 -14.11
CA LEU A 351 8.88 -22.33 -13.56
C LEU A 351 8.39 -23.68 -14.10
N ILE A 352 7.07 -23.88 -14.23
CA ILE A 352 6.50 -25.05 -14.89
C ILE A 352 6.95 -25.10 -16.37
N ALA A 353 6.93 -23.99 -17.09
CA ALA A 353 7.40 -23.94 -18.47
C ALA A 353 8.89 -24.34 -18.56
N LEU A 354 9.75 -23.72 -17.73
CA LEU A 354 11.17 -24.06 -17.67
C LEU A 354 11.40 -25.52 -17.27
N SER A 355 10.54 -26.11 -16.45
CA SER A 355 10.63 -27.54 -16.14
C SER A 355 10.46 -28.40 -17.38
N PHE A 356 9.54 -28.06 -18.29
CA PHE A 356 9.36 -28.78 -19.55
C PHE A 356 10.50 -28.56 -20.52
N LEU A 357 11.08 -27.34 -20.53
CA LEU A 357 12.29 -27.08 -21.30
C LEU A 357 13.46 -27.95 -20.86
N LEU A 358 13.61 -28.18 -19.55
CA LEU A 358 14.78 -28.88 -18.97
C LEU A 358 14.60 -30.39 -18.88
N GLY A 359 13.44 -30.85 -18.39
CA GLY A 359 13.15 -32.25 -18.08
C GLY A 359 12.18 -32.94 -19.02
N GLY A 360 11.72 -32.27 -20.08
CA GLY A 360 10.72 -32.82 -21.00
C GLY A 360 9.30 -32.72 -20.44
N TYR A 361 8.32 -33.05 -21.28
CA TYR A 361 6.90 -33.00 -20.89
C TYR A 361 6.49 -34.17 -19.99
N GLU A 362 7.26 -35.25 -20.05
CA GLU A 362 7.07 -36.48 -19.31
C GLU A 362 7.36 -36.29 -17.82
N ILE A 363 8.10 -35.24 -17.46
CA ILE A 363 8.49 -34.90 -16.09
C ILE A 363 7.31 -34.86 -15.11
N VAL A 364 6.10 -34.58 -15.61
CA VAL A 364 4.84 -34.59 -14.84
C VAL A 364 4.57 -35.94 -14.15
N GLY A 365 5.06 -37.06 -14.69
CA GLY A 365 4.93 -38.37 -14.07
C GLY A 365 5.91 -38.56 -12.91
N PRO A 366 7.22 -38.61 -13.17
CA PRO A 366 8.22 -39.00 -12.18
C PRO A 366 8.81 -37.84 -11.37
N TYR A 367 8.35 -36.58 -11.49
CA TYR A 367 8.96 -35.44 -10.77
C TYR A 367 9.07 -35.66 -9.25
N GLY A 368 8.12 -36.39 -8.66
CA GLY A 368 8.11 -36.68 -7.22
C GLY A 368 9.24 -37.65 -6.85
N ASP A 369 9.32 -38.77 -7.57
CA ASP A 369 10.35 -39.79 -7.38
C ASP A 369 11.73 -39.18 -7.65
N ILE A 370 11.90 -38.42 -8.73
CA ILE A 370 13.15 -37.71 -9.04
C ILE A 370 13.57 -36.76 -7.91
N ALA A 371 12.63 -36.03 -7.32
CA ALA A 371 12.96 -35.07 -6.26
C ALA A 371 13.30 -35.73 -4.92
N VAL A 372 12.82 -36.96 -4.67
CA VAL A 372 13.04 -37.69 -3.43
C VAL A 372 14.25 -38.61 -3.54
N ASP A 373 14.38 -39.33 -4.65
CA ASP A 373 15.35 -40.41 -4.82
C ASP A 373 16.66 -39.96 -5.47
N ASN A 374 16.70 -38.78 -6.10
CA ASN A 374 17.88 -38.26 -6.79
C ASN A 374 18.41 -36.96 -6.17
N THR A 375 19.63 -36.59 -6.55
CA THR A 375 20.25 -35.30 -6.20
C THR A 375 21.02 -34.73 -7.39
N LEU A 376 21.56 -33.51 -7.27
CA LEU A 376 22.45 -32.95 -8.30
C LEU A 376 23.73 -33.79 -8.52
N LEU A 377 24.17 -34.53 -7.51
CA LEU A 377 25.36 -35.38 -7.57
C LEU A 377 25.04 -36.84 -7.94
N ASP A 378 23.76 -37.19 -7.93
CA ASP A 378 23.23 -38.51 -8.29
C ASP A 378 21.97 -38.32 -9.16
N PRO A 379 22.15 -37.90 -10.43
CA PRO A 379 21.05 -37.51 -11.29
C PRO A 379 20.21 -38.73 -11.73
N PRO A 380 18.91 -38.52 -12.04
CA PRO A 380 18.05 -39.57 -12.56
C PRO A 380 18.56 -40.13 -13.90
N ASP A 381 18.32 -41.42 -14.10
CA ASP A 381 18.46 -42.06 -15.40
C ASP A 381 17.25 -41.68 -16.27
N VAL A 382 17.49 -40.82 -17.26
CA VAL A 382 16.46 -40.27 -18.15
C VAL A 382 15.82 -41.35 -19.03
N ASP A 383 16.58 -42.35 -19.46
CA ASP A 383 16.09 -43.41 -20.34
C ASP A 383 15.21 -44.39 -19.54
N ALA A 384 15.64 -44.73 -18.32
CA ALA A 384 14.87 -45.59 -17.43
C ALA A 384 13.52 -44.98 -17.01
N LEU A 385 13.45 -43.65 -16.90
CA LEU A 385 12.25 -42.90 -16.53
C LEU A 385 11.40 -42.47 -17.74
N GLY A 386 11.82 -42.79 -18.97
CA GLY A 386 11.11 -42.43 -20.20
C GLY A 386 11.04 -40.92 -20.43
N LEU A 387 12.06 -40.17 -20.01
CA LEU A 387 12.15 -38.72 -20.21
C LEU A 387 12.76 -38.39 -21.58
N ASP A 388 12.08 -38.83 -22.65
CA ASP A 388 12.57 -38.74 -24.03
C ASP A 388 12.88 -37.30 -24.48
N HIS A 389 12.23 -36.32 -23.87
CA HIS A 389 12.39 -34.90 -24.19
C HIS A 389 13.26 -34.14 -23.17
N ALA A 390 13.98 -34.84 -22.29
CA ALA A 390 14.95 -34.20 -21.41
C ALA A 390 16.01 -33.45 -22.22
N LEU A 391 16.33 -32.22 -21.80
CA LEU A 391 17.24 -31.36 -22.56
C LEU A 391 18.63 -32.00 -22.62
N PHE A 392 19.12 -32.21 -23.84
CA PHE A 392 20.37 -32.91 -24.13
C PHE A 392 20.46 -34.34 -23.56
N GLY A 393 19.34 -34.97 -23.20
CA GLY A 393 19.32 -36.26 -22.50
C GLY A 393 20.01 -36.20 -21.13
N SER A 394 20.03 -35.04 -20.47
CA SER A 394 20.78 -34.85 -19.24
C SER A 394 19.93 -35.15 -18.00
N GLY A 395 20.35 -36.14 -17.21
CA GLY A 395 19.75 -36.42 -15.90
C GLY A 395 19.82 -35.23 -14.92
N VAL A 396 20.91 -34.45 -14.96
CA VAL A 396 21.04 -33.25 -14.11
C VAL A 396 19.99 -32.19 -14.48
N LEU A 397 19.77 -31.97 -15.78
CA LEU A 397 18.74 -31.02 -16.24
C LEU A 397 17.33 -31.55 -15.96
N ALA A 398 17.11 -32.87 -16.07
CA ALA A 398 15.86 -33.50 -15.66
C ALA A 398 15.59 -33.32 -14.16
N TYR A 399 16.61 -33.47 -13.30
CA TYR A 399 16.49 -33.20 -11.87
C TYR A 399 16.15 -31.73 -11.59
N ILE A 400 16.87 -30.77 -12.19
CA ILE A 400 16.54 -29.34 -12.07
C ILE A 400 15.12 -29.06 -12.57
N GLY A 401 14.73 -29.70 -13.68
CA GLY A 401 13.38 -29.64 -14.23
C GLY A 401 12.34 -30.11 -13.21
N ALA A 402 12.51 -31.27 -12.60
CA ALA A 402 11.62 -31.78 -11.56
C ALA A 402 11.48 -30.79 -10.37
N ILE A 403 12.60 -30.22 -9.90
CA ILE A 403 12.58 -29.21 -8.83
C ILE A 403 11.84 -27.95 -9.26
N PHE A 404 12.07 -27.46 -10.48
CA PHE A 404 11.34 -26.31 -11.02
C PHE A 404 9.84 -26.60 -11.16
N PHE A 405 9.47 -27.82 -11.55
CA PHE A 405 8.07 -28.24 -11.60
C PHE A 405 7.43 -28.20 -10.21
N ILE A 406 8.12 -28.69 -9.17
CA ILE A 406 7.60 -28.67 -7.79
C ILE A 406 7.43 -27.24 -7.27
N ILE A 407 8.45 -26.39 -7.41
CA ILE A 407 8.38 -24.99 -6.98
C ILE A 407 7.30 -24.26 -7.76
N GLY A 408 7.24 -24.49 -9.07
CA GLY A 408 6.25 -23.91 -9.97
C GLY A 408 4.82 -24.31 -9.58
N LYS A 409 4.58 -25.61 -9.39
CA LYS A 409 3.29 -26.18 -8.94
C LYS A 409 2.89 -25.64 -7.56
N THR A 410 3.85 -25.45 -6.65
CA THR A 410 3.61 -24.86 -5.34
C THR A 410 3.16 -23.40 -5.45
N ALA A 411 3.90 -22.58 -6.20
CA ALA A 411 3.53 -21.18 -6.45
C ALA A 411 2.16 -21.08 -7.13
N PHE A 412 1.89 -21.99 -8.08
CA PHE A 412 0.58 -22.07 -8.74
C PHE A 412 -0.53 -22.44 -7.74
N MET A 413 -0.32 -23.38 -6.83
CA MET A 413 -1.35 -23.75 -5.82
C MET A 413 -1.83 -22.57 -4.97
N PHE A 414 -0.97 -21.56 -4.76
CA PHE A 414 -1.35 -20.33 -4.05
C PHE A 414 -2.16 -19.34 -4.87
N PHE A 415 -2.36 -19.55 -6.18
CA PHE A 415 -3.09 -18.59 -7.02
C PHE A 415 -4.53 -18.36 -6.53
N VAL A 416 -5.28 -19.43 -6.24
CA VAL A 416 -6.67 -19.33 -5.75
C VAL A 416 -6.75 -18.77 -4.31
N PRO A 417 -5.92 -19.24 -3.36
CA PRO A 417 -5.78 -18.59 -2.04
C PRO A 417 -5.44 -17.10 -2.11
N ALA A 418 -4.50 -16.71 -2.97
CA ALA A 418 -4.11 -15.31 -3.15
C ALA A 418 -5.29 -14.47 -3.66
N LEU A 419 -5.99 -14.93 -4.69
CA LEU A 419 -7.19 -14.26 -5.19
C LEU A 419 -8.21 -13.98 -4.07
N ALA A 420 -8.60 -15.01 -3.31
CA ALA A 420 -9.56 -14.87 -2.22
C ALA A 420 -9.05 -13.96 -1.09
N GLY A 421 -7.78 -14.12 -0.72
CA GLY A 421 -7.09 -13.30 0.28
C GLY A 421 -7.08 -11.82 -0.08
N TYR A 422 -6.75 -11.50 -1.33
CA TYR A 422 -6.66 -10.13 -1.79
C TYR A 422 -8.02 -9.49 -2.13
N ILE A 423 -9.05 -10.29 -2.44
CA ILE A 423 -10.45 -9.83 -2.44
C ILE A 423 -10.87 -9.44 -1.02
N ALA A 424 -10.62 -10.31 -0.03
CA ALA A 424 -10.95 -10.02 1.36
C ALA A 424 -10.19 -8.79 1.88
N TYR A 425 -8.92 -8.66 1.52
CA TYR A 425 -8.09 -7.49 1.78
C TYR A 425 -8.65 -6.21 1.14
N ALA A 426 -9.17 -6.28 -0.08
CA ALA A 426 -9.73 -5.10 -0.76
C ALA A 426 -11.01 -4.55 -0.06
N ILE A 427 -11.69 -5.40 0.72
CA ILE A 427 -12.90 -5.06 1.48
C ILE A 427 -12.55 -4.67 2.92
N ALA A 428 -11.67 -5.41 3.58
CA ALA A 428 -11.42 -5.37 5.02
C ALA A 428 -9.95 -5.15 5.40
N ASP A 429 -9.10 -4.73 4.48
CA ASP A 429 -7.68 -4.47 4.72
C ASP A 429 -6.93 -5.68 5.31
N ARG A 430 -5.81 -5.43 6.01
CA ARG A 430 -4.92 -6.48 6.52
C ARG A 430 -5.63 -7.58 7.32
N PRO A 431 -6.60 -7.28 8.21
CA PRO A 431 -7.30 -8.34 8.96
C PRO A 431 -8.09 -9.33 8.08
N GLY A 432 -8.45 -8.94 6.85
CA GLY A 432 -9.13 -9.81 5.89
C GLY A 432 -8.23 -10.82 5.19
N ILE A 433 -6.91 -10.63 5.20
CA ILE A 433 -5.96 -11.45 4.43
C ILE A 433 -6.03 -12.92 4.86
N ALA A 434 -5.76 -13.20 6.13
CA ALA A 434 -5.73 -14.56 6.66
C ALA A 434 -7.05 -15.33 6.40
N PRO A 435 -8.24 -14.83 6.78
CA PRO A 435 -9.49 -15.55 6.51
C PRO A 435 -9.76 -15.70 5.01
N GLY A 436 -9.40 -14.73 4.18
CA GLY A 436 -9.54 -14.85 2.72
C GLY A 436 -8.66 -15.95 2.13
N PHE A 437 -7.40 -16.06 2.57
CA PHE A 437 -6.51 -17.17 2.17
C PHE A 437 -7.06 -18.53 2.60
N VAL A 438 -7.61 -18.63 3.82
CA VAL A 438 -8.28 -19.85 4.28
C VAL A 438 -9.46 -20.19 3.36
N MET A 439 -10.28 -19.21 2.95
CA MET A 439 -11.41 -19.46 2.06
C MET A 439 -10.96 -19.93 0.67
N GLY A 440 -9.90 -19.35 0.11
CA GLY A 440 -9.35 -19.82 -1.16
C GLY A 440 -8.70 -21.20 -1.05
N GLY A 441 -8.08 -21.53 0.08
CA GLY A 441 -7.56 -22.88 0.37
C GLY A 441 -8.67 -23.93 0.47
N LEU A 442 -9.79 -23.59 1.11
CA LEU A 442 -11.00 -24.43 1.12
C LEU A 442 -11.56 -24.59 -0.30
N ALA A 443 -11.55 -23.52 -1.10
CA ALA A 443 -12.12 -23.54 -2.44
C ALA A 443 -11.41 -24.54 -3.38
N ILE A 444 -10.13 -24.80 -3.16
CA ILE A 444 -9.34 -25.80 -3.90
C ILE A 444 -9.18 -27.13 -3.17
N ASN A 445 -9.82 -27.31 -2.00
CA ASN A 445 -9.59 -28.46 -1.12
C ASN A 445 -8.09 -28.71 -0.89
N ILE A 446 -7.36 -27.70 -0.39
CA ILE A 446 -5.88 -27.69 -0.31
C ILE A 446 -5.28 -28.88 0.46
N PHE A 447 -6.04 -29.47 1.40
CA PHE A 447 -5.62 -30.66 2.17
C PHE A 447 -6.06 -31.98 1.53
N ASN A 448 -6.62 -31.94 0.33
CA ASN A 448 -7.16 -33.08 -0.39
C ASN A 448 -8.08 -33.96 0.48
N VAL A 449 -8.98 -33.33 1.23
CA VAL A 449 -9.93 -34.02 2.12
C VAL A 449 -10.86 -34.87 1.26
N GLN A 450 -10.83 -36.18 1.48
CA GLN A 450 -11.65 -37.15 0.76
C GLN A 450 -11.95 -38.37 1.63
N THR A 451 -13.02 -39.10 1.31
CA THR A 451 -13.34 -40.35 1.99
C THR A 451 -12.29 -41.42 1.69
N SER A 452 -11.99 -42.26 2.68
CA SER A 452 -11.15 -43.44 2.49
C SER A 452 -11.99 -44.56 1.85
N GLY A 453 -11.63 -45.00 0.64
CA GLY A 453 -12.32 -46.06 -0.12
C GLY A 453 -11.88 -46.12 -1.58
N ASP A 454 -12.37 -47.12 -2.32
CA ASP A 454 -12.01 -47.34 -3.73
C ASP A 454 -12.54 -46.23 -4.66
N ASP A 455 -13.67 -45.59 -4.29
CA ASP A 455 -14.24 -44.41 -4.95
C ASP A 455 -14.24 -43.21 -3.99
N PRO A 456 -13.10 -42.53 -3.80
CA PRO A 456 -12.98 -41.44 -2.84
C PRO A 456 -13.84 -40.24 -3.25
N VAL A 457 -14.73 -39.82 -2.35
CA VAL A 457 -15.52 -38.59 -2.51
C VAL A 457 -14.82 -37.47 -1.76
N GLY A 458 -14.31 -36.49 -2.52
CA GLY A 458 -13.67 -35.30 -1.99
C GLY A 458 -14.63 -34.30 -1.37
N LEU A 459 -14.11 -33.44 -0.49
CA LEU A 459 -14.78 -32.18 -0.14
C LEU A 459 -15.01 -31.36 -1.42
N ALA A 460 -16.16 -30.69 -1.51
CA ALA A 460 -16.57 -29.95 -2.69
C ALA A 460 -15.49 -28.94 -3.14
N GLN A 461 -14.92 -29.16 -4.33
CA GLN A 461 -13.97 -28.25 -4.95
C GLN A 461 -14.73 -27.16 -5.71
N THR A 462 -14.82 -26.00 -5.12
CA THR A 462 -15.54 -24.85 -5.69
C THR A 462 -14.70 -23.99 -6.64
N GLY A 463 -13.39 -24.25 -6.70
CA GLY A 463 -12.45 -23.60 -7.62
C GLY A 463 -12.46 -22.08 -7.53
N PHE A 464 -12.25 -21.43 -8.69
CA PHE A 464 -12.17 -19.97 -8.82
C PHE A 464 -13.44 -19.26 -8.31
N LEU A 465 -14.63 -19.78 -8.59
CA LEU A 465 -15.88 -19.15 -8.16
C LEU A 465 -16.03 -19.19 -6.63
N GLY A 466 -15.66 -20.31 -6.01
CA GLY A 466 -15.62 -20.42 -4.56
C GLY A 466 -14.61 -19.46 -3.91
N ALA A 467 -13.50 -19.17 -4.59
CA ALA A 467 -12.51 -18.20 -4.13
C ALA A 467 -13.05 -16.76 -4.14
N ILE A 468 -13.79 -16.39 -5.19
CA ILE A 468 -14.46 -15.08 -5.26
C ILE A 468 -15.51 -14.98 -4.17
N VAL A 469 -16.44 -15.94 -4.09
CA VAL A 469 -17.52 -15.93 -3.10
C VAL A 469 -16.95 -15.97 -1.68
N GLY A 470 -16.00 -16.86 -1.42
CA GLY A 470 -15.33 -17.00 -0.14
C GLY A 470 -14.52 -15.76 0.26
N GLY A 471 -13.78 -15.16 -0.68
CA GLY A 471 -13.04 -13.93 -0.45
C GLY A 471 -13.95 -12.74 -0.12
N VAL A 472 -15.06 -12.59 -0.86
CA VAL A 472 -16.08 -11.55 -0.57
C VAL A 472 -16.72 -11.81 0.79
N LEU A 473 -17.10 -13.05 1.09
CA LEU A 473 -17.70 -13.45 2.35
C LEU A 473 -16.77 -13.14 3.54
N ALA A 474 -15.50 -13.56 3.44
CA ALA A 474 -14.49 -13.27 4.45
C ALA A 474 -14.27 -11.77 4.61
N GLY A 475 -14.16 -11.02 3.52
CA GLY A 475 -14.01 -9.57 3.56
C GLY A 475 -15.19 -8.87 4.22
N VAL A 476 -16.43 -9.22 3.88
CA VAL A 476 -17.63 -8.62 4.48
C VAL A 476 -17.72 -8.91 5.97
N ILE A 477 -17.46 -10.15 6.40
CA ILE A 477 -17.49 -10.54 7.81
C ILE A 477 -16.36 -9.83 8.59
N ALA A 478 -15.15 -9.79 8.05
CA ALA A 478 -14.02 -9.12 8.67
C ALA A 478 -14.27 -7.61 8.81
N HIS A 479 -14.80 -6.97 7.77
CA HIS A 479 -15.16 -5.55 7.81
C HIS A 479 -16.27 -5.27 8.82
N TRP A 480 -17.28 -6.15 8.91
CA TRP A 480 -18.35 -6.04 9.91
C TRP A 480 -17.82 -6.14 11.34
N LEU A 481 -16.82 -6.99 11.60
CA LEU A 481 -16.16 -7.08 12.90
C LEU A 481 -15.32 -5.85 13.23
N GLN A 482 -14.65 -5.24 12.24
CA GLN A 482 -13.85 -4.02 12.42
C GLN A 482 -14.67 -2.82 12.87
N GLN A 483 -15.91 -2.72 12.41
CA GLN A 483 -16.80 -1.62 12.78
C GLN A 483 -17.36 -1.72 14.21
N ARG A 484 -17.05 -2.81 14.94
CA ARG A 484 -17.55 -3.00 16.31
C ARG A 484 -16.73 -2.17 17.31
N LYS A 485 -17.44 -1.37 18.11
CA LYS A 485 -16.85 -0.63 19.22
C LYS A 485 -16.37 -1.63 20.28
N VAL A 486 -15.07 -1.66 20.53
CA VAL A 486 -14.44 -2.51 21.55
C VAL A 486 -13.72 -1.65 22.59
N PRO A 487 -13.57 -2.13 23.84
CA PRO A 487 -12.83 -1.43 24.86
C PRO A 487 -11.36 -1.22 24.45
N THR A 488 -10.72 -0.19 25.01
CA THR A 488 -9.40 0.30 24.59
C THR A 488 -8.30 -0.76 24.63
N TRP A 489 -8.33 -1.65 25.64
CA TRP A 489 -7.41 -2.77 25.79
C TRP A 489 -7.52 -3.82 24.68
N ALA A 490 -8.70 -3.95 24.06
CA ALA A 490 -8.96 -4.97 23.03
C ALA A 490 -8.66 -4.47 21.61
N ARG A 491 -8.42 -3.16 21.40
CA ARG A 491 -8.22 -2.57 20.07
C ARG A 491 -7.07 -3.21 19.29
N GLY A 492 -5.94 -3.50 19.95
CA GLY A 492 -4.81 -4.18 19.30
C GLY A 492 -5.06 -5.67 19.03
N LEU A 493 -5.89 -6.32 19.85
CA LEU A 493 -6.22 -7.74 19.72
C LEU A 493 -7.16 -8.02 18.54
N MET A 494 -8.02 -7.05 18.20
CA MET A 494 -9.02 -7.19 17.13
C MET A 494 -8.39 -7.57 15.76
N PRO A 495 -7.50 -6.76 15.17
CA PRO A 495 -6.95 -7.05 13.83
C PRO A 495 -5.98 -8.24 13.83
N VAL A 496 -5.35 -8.55 14.97
CA VAL A 496 -4.32 -9.59 15.07
C VAL A 496 -4.91 -10.98 15.30
N LEU A 497 -5.93 -11.09 16.17
CA LEU A 497 -6.46 -12.39 16.60
C LEU A 497 -7.96 -12.52 16.32
N VAL A 498 -8.78 -11.59 16.83
CA VAL A 498 -10.23 -11.78 16.88
C VAL A 498 -10.84 -11.78 15.48
N ILE A 499 -10.51 -10.78 14.66
CA ILE A 499 -11.05 -10.66 13.30
C ILE A 499 -10.62 -11.86 12.45
N PRO A 500 -9.32 -12.21 12.34
CA PRO A 500 -8.90 -13.38 11.56
C PRO A 500 -9.56 -14.68 12.04
N LEU A 501 -9.61 -14.94 13.34
CA LEU A 501 -10.16 -16.18 13.91
C LEU A 501 -11.66 -16.31 13.66
N VAL A 502 -12.43 -15.31 14.09
CA VAL A 502 -13.89 -15.34 14.01
C VAL A 502 -14.35 -15.34 12.56
N THR A 503 -13.71 -14.54 11.71
CA THR A 503 -14.01 -14.53 10.27
C THR A 503 -13.74 -15.89 9.64
N SER A 504 -12.60 -16.52 9.94
CA SER A 504 -12.26 -17.83 9.37
C SER A 504 -13.27 -18.92 9.78
N ILE A 505 -13.70 -18.92 11.04
CA ILE A 505 -14.71 -19.87 11.55
C ILE A 505 -16.05 -19.65 10.83
N ILE A 506 -16.57 -18.43 10.82
CA ILE A 506 -17.90 -18.14 10.27
C ILE A 506 -17.89 -18.35 8.75
N ALA A 507 -16.95 -17.74 8.04
CA ALA A 507 -16.85 -17.86 6.58
C ALA A 507 -16.59 -19.32 6.17
N GLY A 508 -15.72 -20.03 6.89
CA GLY A 508 -15.40 -21.43 6.61
C GLY A 508 -16.58 -22.36 6.80
N LEU A 509 -17.33 -22.22 7.91
CA LEU A 509 -18.55 -23.00 8.13
C LEU A 509 -19.60 -22.73 7.05
N LEU A 510 -19.80 -21.47 6.65
CA LEU A 510 -20.72 -21.13 5.58
C LEU A 510 -20.25 -21.72 4.22
N MET A 511 -18.96 -21.61 3.91
CA MET A 511 -18.40 -22.19 2.69
C MET A 511 -18.58 -23.70 2.64
N VAL A 512 -18.29 -24.42 3.73
CA VAL A 512 -18.36 -25.88 3.75
C VAL A 512 -19.81 -26.39 3.82
N LEU A 513 -20.64 -25.82 4.70
CA LEU A 513 -21.97 -26.35 5.00
C LEU A 513 -23.06 -25.85 4.05
N VAL A 514 -22.91 -24.63 3.50
CA VAL A 514 -23.97 -23.97 2.74
C VAL A 514 -23.58 -23.82 1.26
N PHE A 515 -22.43 -23.19 0.98
CA PHE A 515 -22.08 -22.77 -0.38
C PHE A 515 -21.31 -23.84 -1.19
N GLY A 516 -20.62 -24.76 -0.53
CA GLY A 516 -19.69 -25.69 -1.16
C GLY A 516 -20.32 -26.54 -2.26
N LYS A 517 -21.38 -27.29 -1.94
CA LYS A 517 -22.07 -28.16 -2.92
C LYS A 517 -22.73 -27.37 -4.06
N PRO A 518 -23.50 -26.29 -3.81
CA PRO A 518 -24.09 -25.50 -4.89
C PRO A 518 -23.06 -24.88 -5.85
N ILE A 519 -21.96 -24.33 -5.33
CA ILE A 519 -20.93 -23.72 -6.17
C ILE A 519 -20.18 -24.80 -6.97
N ALA A 520 -19.85 -25.94 -6.35
CA ALA A 520 -19.20 -27.04 -7.06
C ALA A 520 -20.08 -27.57 -8.19
N TRP A 521 -21.39 -27.75 -7.96
CA TRP A 521 -22.33 -28.12 -9.01
C TRP A 521 -22.31 -27.12 -10.18
N LEU A 522 -22.34 -25.82 -9.89
CA LEU A 522 -22.27 -24.79 -10.91
C LEU A 522 -20.94 -24.81 -11.67
N MET A 523 -19.82 -25.00 -10.98
CA MET A 523 -18.51 -25.15 -11.61
C MET A 523 -18.46 -26.36 -12.56
N THR A 524 -19.02 -27.50 -12.16
CA THR A 524 -19.12 -28.68 -13.04
C THR A 524 -19.92 -28.35 -14.30
N GLN A 525 -21.09 -27.69 -14.17
CA GLN A 525 -21.90 -27.30 -15.32
C GLN A 525 -21.18 -26.32 -16.26
N LEU A 526 -20.40 -25.38 -15.70
CA LEU A 526 -19.58 -24.46 -16.49
C LEU A 526 -18.46 -25.19 -17.23
N SER A 527 -17.76 -26.11 -16.56
CA SER A 527 -16.73 -26.95 -17.17
C SER A 527 -17.30 -27.83 -18.28
N ASP A 528 -18.44 -28.49 -18.05
CA ASP A 528 -19.13 -29.30 -19.07
C ASP A 528 -19.55 -28.44 -20.26
N GLY A 529 -20.06 -27.23 -20.00
CA GLY A 529 -20.37 -26.25 -21.04
C GLY A 529 -19.16 -25.86 -21.87
N LEU A 530 -18.03 -25.55 -21.24
CA LEU A 530 -16.78 -25.20 -21.94
C LEU A 530 -16.24 -26.37 -22.77
N ASN A 531 -16.26 -27.58 -22.22
CA ASN A 531 -15.87 -28.81 -22.93
C ASN A 531 -16.78 -29.11 -24.12
N SER A 532 -18.06 -28.73 -24.07
CA SER A 532 -18.95 -28.81 -25.23
C SER A 532 -18.60 -27.77 -26.31
N MET A 533 -18.03 -26.63 -25.92
CA MET A 533 -17.64 -25.55 -26.83
C MET A 533 -16.28 -25.76 -27.50
N SER A 534 -15.39 -26.59 -26.94
CA SER A 534 -14.07 -26.88 -27.53
C SER A 534 -14.13 -27.69 -28.83
N GLY A 535 -15.32 -28.16 -29.24
CA GLY A 535 -15.60 -28.71 -30.56
C GLY A 535 -16.04 -27.62 -31.56
N SER A 536 -17.34 -27.59 -31.91
CA SER A 536 -17.85 -26.76 -33.01
C SER A 536 -17.78 -25.24 -32.78
N ASN A 537 -17.68 -24.80 -31.52
CA ASN A 537 -17.72 -23.37 -31.14
C ASN A 537 -16.36 -22.83 -30.68
N ALA A 538 -15.28 -23.61 -30.84
CA ALA A 538 -13.94 -23.28 -30.38
C ALA A 538 -13.45 -21.95 -30.96
N VAL A 539 -13.71 -21.71 -32.25
CA VAL A 539 -13.38 -20.47 -32.95
C VAL A 539 -14.13 -19.28 -32.36
N ALA A 540 -15.43 -19.42 -32.08
CA ALA A 540 -16.24 -18.35 -31.50
C ALA A 540 -15.76 -17.98 -30.10
N LEU A 541 -15.40 -18.98 -29.28
CA LEU A 541 -14.78 -18.75 -27.98
C LEU A 541 -13.45 -18.00 -28.11
N GLY A 542 -12.59 -18.42 -29.04
CA GLY A 542 -11.33 -17.74 -29.34
C GLY A 542 -11.51 -16.28 -29.75
N VAL A 543 -12.51 -15.99 -30.58
CA VAL A 543 -12.87 -14.61 -30.97
C VAL A 543 -13.27 -13.77 -29.75
N ILE A 544 -14.14 -14.29 -28.88
CA ILE A 544 -14.60 -13.58 -27.68
C ILE A 544 -13.43 -13.29 -26.74
N LEU A 545 -12.58 -14.29 -26.48
CA LEU A 545 -11.39 -14.12 -25.65
C LEU A 545 -10.43 -13.10 -26.26
N GLY A 546 -10.25 -13.13 -27.58
CA GLY A 546 -9.44 -12.18 -28.31
C GLY A 546 -9.93 -10.72 -28.18
N LEU A 547 -11.24 -10.52 -28.27
CA LEU A 547 -11.87 -9.22 -28.04
C LEU A 547 -11.65 -8.73 -26.61
N MET A 548 -11.86 -9.60 -25.62
CA MET A 548 -11.69 -9.25 -24.20
C MET A 548 -10.25 -8.85 -23.87
N MET A 549 -9.26 -9.55 -24.43
CA MET A 549 -7.85 -9.25 -24.20
C MET A 549 -7.42 -7.88 -24.72
N ALA A 550 -7.95 -7.44 -25.85
CA ALA A 550 -7.53 -6.18 -26.46
C ALA A 550 -8.35 -4.95 -26.03
N PHE A 551 -9.54 -5.15 -25.47
CA PHE A 551 -10.49 -4.07 -25.19
C PHE A 551 -9.91 -2.97 -24.30
N ASP A 552 -9.23 -3.35 -23.21
CA ASP A 552 -8.69 -2.40 -22.22
C ASP A 552 -7.21 -2.62 -21.89
N MET A 553 -6.49 -3.41 -22.70
CA MET A 553 -5.01 -3.47 -22.74
C MET A 553 -4.34 -3.64 -21.37
N GLY A 554 -4.83 -4.58 -20.56
CA GLY A 554 -4.39 -4.80 -19.17
C GLY A 554 -5.38 -4.27 -18.11
N GLY A 555 -6.49 -3.71 -18.55
CA GLY A 555 -7.63 -3.36 -17.72
C GLY A 555 -8.45 -4.58 -17.25
N PRO A 556 -9.62 -4.34 -16.64
CA PRO A 556 -10.45 -5.39 -16.06
C PRO A 556 -10.88 -6.53 -16.98
N LEU A 557 -11.30 -6.24 -18.21
CA LEU A 557 -11.80 -7.23 -19.16
C LEU A 557 -10.67 -8.15 -19.62
N ASN A 558 -9.51 -7.57 -19.94
CA ASN A 558 -8.29 -8.31 -20.21
C ASN A 558 -7.91 -9.20 -19.02
N LYS A 559 -7.85 -8.63 -17.80
CA LYS A 559 -7.49 -9.37 -16.59
C LYS A 559 -8.45 -10.51 -16.27
N VAL A 560 -9.75 -10.36 -16.57
CA VAL A 560 -10.74 -11.44 -16.42
C VAL A 560 -10.48 -12.56 -17.42
N ALA A 561 -10.27 -12.24 -18.70
CA ALA A 561 -9.96 -13.23 -19.72
C ALA A 561 -8.65 -13.97 -19.39
N TYR A 562 -7.61 -13.23 -18.98
CA TYR A 562 -6.34 -13.78 -18.54
C TYR A 562 -6.49 -14.72 -17.33
N SER A 563 -7.19 -14.27 -16.28
CA SER A 563 -7.37 -15.06 -15.05
C SER A 563 -8.15 -16.34 -15.31
N PHE A 564 -9.18 -16.26 -16.17
CA PHE A 564 -9.95 -17.41 -16.60
C PHE A 564 -9.06 -18.45 -17.31
N ALA A 565 -8.26 -18.01 -18.28
CA ALA A 565 -7.34 -18.90 -19.00
C ALA A 565 -6.24 -19.48 -18.10
N ALA A 566 -5.60 -18.64 -17.30
CA ALA A 566 -4.54 -19.06 -16.38
C ALA A 566 -5.05 -20.08 -15.35
N ALA A 567 -6.25 -19.88 -14.80
CA ALA A 567 -6.84 -20.82 -13.86
C ALA A 567 -6.99 -22.24 -14.45
N GLY A 568 -7.35 -22.34 -15.74
CA GLY A 568 -7.46 -23.62 -16.45
C GLY A 568 -6.10 -24.30 -16.68
N VAL A 569 -5.02 -23.53 -16.90
CA VAL A 569 -3.67 -24.09 -17.06
C VAL A 569 -3.25 -24.86 -15.81
N GLY A 570 -3.57 -24.36 -14.61
CA GLY A 570 -3.17 -25.03 -13.36
C GLY A 570 -3.72 -26.44 -13.21
N THR A 571 -4.94 -26.68 -13.66
CA THR A 571 -5.60 -27.99 -13.64
C THR A 571 -5.17 -28.87 -14.81
N ALA A 572 -4.85 -28.27 -15.96
CA ALA A 572 -4.55 -28.97 -17.21
C ALA A 572 -3.04 -29.08 -17.53
N ALA A 573 -2.13 -28.47 -16.76
CA ALA A 573 -0.69 -28.50 -17.02
C ALA A 573 -0.12 -29.93 -17.00
N ALA A 574 -0.78 -30.82 -16.26
CA ALA A 574 -0.45 -32.25 -16.19
C ALA A 574 -1.21 -33.11 -17.23
N ALA A 575 -2.11 -32.50 -18.02
CA ALA A 575 -2.95 -33.18 -18.99
C ALA A 575 -2.32 -33.21 -20.40
N SER A 576 -2.95 -33.97 -21.30
CA SER A 576 -2.59 -34.02 -22.72
C SER A 576 -2.64 -32.64 -23.36
N ALA A 577 -1.82 -32.41 -24.39
CA ALA A 577 -1.77 -31.14 -25.13
C ALA A 577 -3.13 -30.72 -25.74
N ASP A 578 -4.06 -31.67 -25.87
CA ASP A 578 -5.41 -31.45 -26.40
C ASP A 578 -6.41 -30.86 -25.40
N ALA A 579 -6.00 -30.65 -24.15
CA ALA A 579 -6.87 -30.11 -23.11
C ALA A 579 -7.42 -28.72 -23.51
N PRO A 580 -8.76 -28.51 -23.45
CA PRO A 580 -9.39 -27.24 -23.83
C PRO A 580 -8.81 -26.02 -23.13
N GLU A 581 -8.39 -26.16 -21.87
CA GLU A 581 -7.81 -25.10 -21.05
C GLU A 581 -6.49 -24.59 -21.62
N LEU A 582 -5.65 -25.48 -22.16
CA LEU A 582 -4.38 -25.12 -22.78
C LEU A 582 -4.58 -24.38 -24.11
N LYS A 583 -5.66 -24.70 -24.83
CA LYS A 583 -6.07 -24.02 -26.08
C LYS A 583 -6.63 -22.64 -25.80
N ILE A 584 -7.47 -22.53 -24.76
CA ILE A 584 -7.96 -21.24 -24.23
C ILE A 584 -6.79 -20.34 -23.84
N MET A 585 -5.79 -20.89 -23.14
CA MET A 585 -4.58 -20.14 -22.77
C MET A 585 -3.80 -19.67 -23.99
N ALA A 586 -3.64 -20.50 -25.02
CA ALA A 586 -2.95 -20.10 -26.25
C ALA A 586 -3.67 -18.95 -26.95
N ALA A 587 -5.00 -19.02 -27.07
CA ALA A 587 -5.82 -17.98 -27.68
C ALA A 587 -5.69 -16.65 -26.91
N VAL A 588 -5.77 -16.69 -25.57
CA VAL A 588 -5.61 -15.51 -24.70
C VAL A 588 -4.21 -14.92 -24.81
N MET A 589 -3.16 -15.76 -24.75
CA MET A 589 -1.78 -15.30 -24.82
C MET A 589 -1.49 -14.65 -26.18
N LEU A 590 -1.80 -15.35 -27.28
CA LEU A 590 -1.62 -14.83 -28.62
C LEU A 590 -2.39 -13.53 -28.85
N ALA A 591 -3.65 -13.46 -28.43
CA ALA A 591 -4.48 -12.28 -28.57
C ALA A 591 -3.89 -11.07 -27.84
N GLY A 592 -3.36 -11.23 -26.63
CA GLY A 592 -2.75 -10.10 -25.92
C GLY A 592 -1.38 -9.67 -26.47
N MET A 593 -0.71 -10.49 -27.27
CA MET A 593 0.51 -10.07 -27.97
C MET A 593 0.20 -9.08 -29.12
N VAL A 594 -0.99 -9.19 -29.73
CA VAL A 594 -1.34 -8.45 -30.95
C VAL A 594 -1.34 -6.93 -30.78
N PRO A 595 -1.99 -6.32 -29.76
CA PRO A 595 -2.14 -4.87 -29.69
C PRO A 595 -0.81 -4.08 -29.78
N PRO A 596 0.20 -4.32 -28.93
CA PRO A 596 1.46 -3.59 -28.99
C PRO A 596 2.26 -3.88 -30.28
N ILE A 597 2.24 -5.10 -30.82
CA ILE A 597 2.96 -5.44 -32.06
C ILE A 597 2.30 -4.80 -33.28
N ALA A 598 0.97 -4.80 -33.36
CA ALA A 598 0.21 -4.19 -34.44
C ALA A 598 0.45 -2.67 -34.51
N LEU A 599 0.49 -2.00 -33.36
CA LEU A 599 0.78 -0.57 -33.27
C LEU A 599 2.23 -0.27 -33.61
N ALA A 600 3.18 -1.05 -33.08
CA ALA A 600 4.59 -0.96 -33.45
C ALA A 600 4.79 -1.09 -34.97
N LEU A 601 4.15 -2.08 -35.59
CA LEU A 601 4.20 -2.26 -37.04
C LEU A 601 3.61 -1.05 -37.78
N SER A 602 2.45 -0.54 -37.36
CA SER A 602 1.83 0.61 -38.00
C SER A 602 2.70 1.88 -37.93
N THR A 603 3.41 2.11 -36.81
CA THR A 603 4.35 3.24 -36.69
C THR A 603 5.53 3.15 -37.66
N VAL A 604 5.97 1.93 -38.00
CA VAL A 604 7.04 1.70 -38.98
C VAL A 604 6.54 1.85 -40.41
N VAL A 605 5.34 1.34 -40.69
CA VAL A 605 4.74 1.36 -42.04
C VAL A 605 4.30 2.77 -42.45
N ARG A 606 3.71 3.55 -41.53
CA ARG A 606 3.22 4.91 -41.78
C ARG A 606 3.64 5.86 -40.65
N PRO A 607 4.93 6.19 -40.52
CA PRO A 607 5.45 7.01 -39.42
C PRO A 607 4.85 8.43 -39.38
N GLY A 608 4.37 8.96 -40.50
CA GLY A 608 3.75 10.29 -40.58
C GLY A 608 2.34 10.38 -39.96
N LEU A 609 1.74 9.26 -39.54
CA LEU A 609 0.44 9.23 -38.84
C LEU A 609 0.57 9.28 -37.31
N TYR A 610 1.81 9.36 -36.81
CA TYR A 610 2.13 9.20 -35.39
C TYR A 610 3.06 10.31 -34.91
N THR A 611 2.84 10.77 -33.69
CA THR A 611 3.70 11.71 -32.98
C THR A 611 5.07 11.09 -32.68
N GLN A 612 6.05 11.92 -32.32
CA GLN A 612 7.36 11.42 -31.90
C GLN A 612 7.26 10.48 -30.68
N ALA A 613 6.43 10.81 -29.70
CA ALA A 613 6.19 9.98 -28.53
C ALA A 613 5.58 8.62 -28.90
N GLU A 614 4.56 8.60 -29.77
CA GLU A 614 3.98 7.34 -30.27
C GLU A 614 4.99 6.49 -31.01
N ARG A 615 5.89 7.07 -31.82
CA ARG A 615 6.94 6.31 -32.52
C ARG A 615 7.98 5.72 -31.56
N GLU A 616 8.38 6.45 -30.52
CA GLU A 616 9.28 5.92 -29.50
C GLU A 616 8.61 4.79 -28.71
N ASN A 617 7.33 4.94 -28.35
CA ASN A 617 6.54 3.88 -27.73
C ASN A 617 6.38 2.68 -28.66
N GLY A 618 6.29 2.89 -29.97
CA GLY A 618 6.22 1.83 -30.98
C GLY A 618 7.46 0.94 -31.00
N LYS A 619 8.65 1.50 -30.73
CA LYS A 619 9.89 0.70 -30.61
C LYS A 619 9.81 -0.28 -29.44
N ALA A 620 9.33 0.19 -28.28
CA ALA A 620 9.13 -0.65 -27.10
C ALA A 620 8.01 -1.70 -27.33
N GLY A 621 6.98 -1.34 -28.10
CA GLY A 621 5.84 -2.21 -28.43
C GLY A 621 6.21 -3.55 -29.04
N TRP A 622 7.32 -3.65 -29.79
CA TRP A 622 7.82 -4.94 -30.31
C TRP A 622 8.15 -5.92 -29.20
N LEU A 623 8.97 -5.49 -28.22
CA LEU A 623 9.43 -6.36 -27.14
C LEU A 623 8.30 -6.64 -26.14
N LEU A 624 7.52 -5.60 -25.79
CA LEU A 624 6.39 -5.73 -24.89
C LEU A 624 5.37 -6.73 -25.44
N GLY A 625 5.01 -6.58 -26.71
CA GLY A 625 4.10 -7.50 -27.38
C GLY A 625 4.65 -8.90 -27.55
N ALA A 626 5.93 -9.04 -27.94
CA ALA A 626 6.59 -10.33 -27.99
C ALA A 626 6.57 -11.06 -26.63
N SER A 627 6.56 -10.30 -25.52
CA SER A 627 6.50 -10.81 -24.15
C SER A 627 5.08 -10.99 -23.61
N PHE A 628 4.04 -10.78 -24.43
CA PHE A 628 2.63 -10.81 -24.00
C PHE A 628 2.29 -9.73 -22.94
N ILE A 629 2.85 -8.52 -23.10
CA ILE A 629 2.52 -7.32 -22.31
C ILE A 629 1.64 -6.40 -23.16
N THR A 630 0.32 -6.58 -23.01
CA THR A 630 -0.72 -5.82 -23.74
C THR A 630 -0.66 -4.32 -23.49
N GLU A 631 -0.16 -3.91 -22.32
CA GLU A 631 -0.10 -2.54 -21.81
C GLU A 631 0.72 -1.61 -22.72
N GLY A 632 1.62 -2.16 -23.54
CA GLY A 632 2.37 -1.41 -24.54
C GLY A 632 1.48 -0.67 -25.57
N ALA A 633 0.20 -1.03 -25.65
CA ALA A 633 -0.79 -0.35 -26.50
C ALA A 633 -1.48 0.86 -25.83
N ILE A 634 -1.41 0.99 -24.50
CA ILE A 634 -2.12 2.05 -23.74
C ILE A 634 -1.76 3.46 -24.25
N PRO A 635 -0.48 3.82 -24.47
CA PRO A 635 -0.14 5.18 -24.91
C PRO A 635 -0.78 5.57 -26.25
N PHE A 636 -0.99 4.60 -27.15
CA PHE A 636 -1.64 4.83 -28.44
C PHE A 636 -3.16 4.94 -28.29
N ALA A 637 -3.76 4.07 -27.48
CA ALA A 637 -5.19 4.09 -27.24
C ALA A 637 -5.63 5.32 -26.44
N ALA A 638 -4.77 5.84 -25.56
CA ALA A 638 -5.01 7.11 -24.87
C ALA A 638 -4.98 8.30 -25.85
N ALA A 639 -4.09 8.26 -26.85
CA ALA A 639 -3.97 9.32 -27.85
C ALA A 639 -5.12 9.30 -28.88
N ASP A 640 -5.55 8.13 -29.36
CA ASP A 640 -6.60 8.00 -30.39
C ASP A 640 -7.49 6.76 -30.15
N PRO A 641 -8.36 6.78 -29.12
CA PRO A 641 -9.09 5.60 -28.66
C PRO A 641 -10.05 5.04 -29.71
N LEU A 642 -10.73 5.93 -30.45
CA LEU A 642 -11.77 5.54 -31.42
C LEU A 642 -11.20 4.79 -32.62
N ARG A 643 -9.95 5.07 -33.00
CA ARG A 643 -9.29 4.40 -34.13
C ARG A 643 -8.42 3.24 -33.68
N VAL A 644 -7.77 3.34 -32.52
CA VAL A 644 -6.84 2.32 -32.03
C VAL A 644 -7.58 1.11 -31.46
N ILE A 645 -8.53 1.30 -30.54
CA ILE A 645 -9.15 0.20 -29.79
C ILE A 645 -9.89 -0.78 -30.74
N PRO A 646 -10.77 -0.33 -31.66
CA PRO A 646 -11.44 -1.25 -32.57
C PRO A 646 -10.48 -2.03 -33.48
N ALA A 647 -9.37 -1.41 -33.90
CA ALA A 647 -8.39 -2.05 -34.77
C ALA A 647 -7.61 -3.16 -34.06
N ILE A 648 -7.10 -2.89 -32.84
CA ILE A 648 -6.39 -3.91 -32.06
C ILE A 648 -7.32 -5.03 -31.60
N MET A 649 -8.59 -4.72 -31.32
CA MET A 649 -9.63 -5.72 -31.01
C MET A 649 -9.90 -6.64 -32.20
N ALA A 650 -10.03 -6.09 -33.41
CA ALA A 650 -10.23 -6.88 -34.61
C ALA A 650 -9.04 -7.82 -34.88
N GLY A 651 -7.81 -7.32 -34.74
CA GLY A 651 -6.61 -8.15 -34.86
C GLY A 651 -6.58 -9.29 -33.83
N SER A 652 -6.88 -8.97 -32.57
CA SER A 652 -6.85 -9.95 -31.46
C SER A 652 -7.97 -10.98 -31.57
N ALA A 653 -9.15 -10.60 -32.07
CA ALA A 653 -10.25 -11.50 -32.39
C ALA A 653 -9.87 -12.51 -33.47
N VAL A 654 -9.23 -12.05 -34.56
CA VAL A 654 -8.73 -12.92 -35.63
C VAL A 654 -7.69 -13.90 -35.08
N THR A 655 -6.74 -13.42 -34.28
CA THR A 655 -5.72 -14.27 -33.66
C THR A 655 -6.32 -15.32 -32.73
N GLY A 656 -7.23 -14.94 -31.84
CA GLY A 656 -7.88 -15.89 -30.92
C GLY A 656 -8.71 -16.94 -31.66
N GLY A 657 -9.49 -16.54 -32.67
CA GLY A 657 -10.25 -17.46 -33.50
C GLY A 657 -9.37 -18.42 -34.29
N LEU A 658 -8.28 -17.91 -34.90
CA LEU A 658 -7.37 -18.73 -35.70
C LEU A 658 -6.53 -19.68 -34.82
N SER A 659 -6.12 -19.25 -33.62
CA SER A 659 -5.45 -20.10 -32.63
C SER A 659 -6.30 -21.31 -32.29
N MET A 660 -7.60 -21.11 -32.04
CA MET A 660 -8.53 -22.20 -31.74
C MET A 660 -8.80 -23.07 -32.98
N ALA A 661 -8.88 -22.48 -34.18
CA ALA A 661 -9.09 -23.24 -35.42
C ALA A 661 -7.90 -24.13 -35.80
N LEU A 662 -6.68 -23.71 -35.46
CA LEU A 662 -5.44 -24.43 -35.73
C LEU A 662 -5.01 -25.34 -34.58
N ASP A 663 -5.85 -25.48 -33.55
CA ASP A 663 -5.60 -26.35 -32.40
C ASP A 663 -4.29 -26.03 -31.66
N VAL A 664 -3.98 -24.74 -31.54
CA VAL A 664 -2.79 -24.28 -30.82
C VAL A 664 -3.06 -24.37 -29.32
N SER A 665 -2.11 -24.93 -28.56
CA SER A 665 -2.19 -25.01 -27.11
C SER A 665 -0.87 -24.63 -26.45
N VAL A 666 -0.92 -24.12 -25.21
CA VAL A 666 0.27 -23.69 -24.47
C VAL A 666 0.19 -24.08 -23.01
N ARG A 667 1.31 -24.57 -22.47
CA ARG A 667 1.44 -24.98 -21.06
C ARG A 667 2.01 -23.90 -20.15
N ALA A 668 2.37 -22.75 -20.72
CA ALA A 668 2.85 -21.58 -20.00
C ALA A 668 1.74 -20.51 -19.94
N PRO A 669 1.46 -19.90 -18.77
CA PRO A 669 0.46 -18.85 -18.65
C PRO A 669 1.00 -17.47 -19.02
N HIS A 670 2.29 -17.32 -19.35
CA HIS A 670 2.88 -16.04 -19.74
C HIS A 670 4.17 -16.26 -20.55
N GLY A 671 4.71 -15.19 -21.13
CA GLY A 671 6.03 -15.18 -21.80
C GLY A 671 5.98 -15.07 -23.33
N GLY A 672 4.79 -15.12 -23.94
CA GLY A 672 4.60 -14.87 -25.37
C GLY A 672 5.51 -15.73 -26.25
N ILE A 673 6.33 -15.09 -27.08
CA ILE A 673 7.26 -15.79 -27.99
C ILE A 673 8.41 -16.49 -27.25
N PHE A 674 8.72 -16.10 -26.02
CA PHE A 674 9.83 -16.66 -25.26
C PHE A 674 9.52 -18.04 -24.67
N VAL A 675 8.27 -18.49 -24.75
CA VAL A 675 7.81 -19.80 -24.27
C VAL A 675 7.37 -20.73 -25.42
N LEU A 676 7.87 -20.51 -26.65
CA LEU A 676 7.56 -21.38 -27.80
C LEU A 676 7.88 -22.86 -27.55
N PHE A 677 8.85 -23.15 -26.68
CA PHE A 677 9.17 -24.53 -26.27
C PHE A 677 8.04 -25.22 -25.48
N ALA A 678 7.07 -24.46 -24.95
CA ALA A 678 5.91 -24.96 -24.21
C ALA A 678 4.61 -24.90 -25.03
N VAL A 679 4.71 -24.61 -26.34
CA VAL A 679 3.59 -24.50 -27.29
C VAL A 679 3.48 -25.79 -28.12
N SER A 680 2.27 -26.31 -28.25
CA SER A 680 1.93 -27.30 -29.27
C SER A 680 1.38 -26.60 -30.52
N ASN A 681 1.80 -27.09 -31.70
CA ASN A 681 1.58 -26.44 -32.99
C ASN A 681 2.17 -25.01 -33.09
N ILE A 682 3.50 -24.90 -32.98
CA ILE A 682 4.26 -23.64 -33.12
C ILE A 682 3.96 -22.92 -34.45
N VAL A 683 3.78 -23.67 -35.55
CA VAL A 683 3.46 -23.08 -36.85
C VAL A 683 2.12 -22.37 -36.81
N GLY A 684 1.09 -23.02 -36.26
CA GLY A 684 -0.23 -22.41 -36.05
C GLY A 684 -0.18 -21.21 -35.12
N TYR A 685 0.66 -21.25 -34.07
CA TYR A 685 0.90 -20.14 -33.17
C TYR A 685 1.41 -18.89 -33.91
N LEU A 686 2.47 -19.06 -34.72
CA LEU A 686 3.07 -17.97 -35.49
C LEU A 686 2.13 -17.43 -36.58
N ILE A 687 1.40 -18.30 -37.27
CA ILE A 687 0.40 -17.91 -38.27
C ILE A 687 -0.71 -17.06 -37.62
N SER A 688 -1.22 -17.52 -36.48
CA SER A 688 -2.28 -16.83 -35.74
C SER A 688 -1.84 -15.44 -35.27
N LEU A 689 -0.61 -15.32 -34.76
CA LEU A 689 -0.03 -14.04 -34.37
C LEU A 689 0.14 -13.09 -35.57
N ALA A 690 0.77 -13.58 -36.64
CA ALA A 690 1.03 -12.77 -37.83
C ALA A 690 -0.27 -12.26 -38.47
N ALA A 691 -1.28 -13.13 -38.60
CA ALA A 691 -2.56 -12.76 -39.18
C ALA A 691 -3.24 -11.62 -38.41
N GLY A 692 -3.36 -11.71 -37.08
CA GLY A 692 -3.99 -10.66 -36.30
C GLY A 692 -3.17 -9.38 -36.21
N VAL A 693 -1.83 -9.48 -36.16
CA VAL A 693 -0.93 -8.31 -36.23
C VAL A 693 -1.13 -7.56 -37.55
N LEU A 694 -1.20 -8.26 -38.67
CA LEU A 694 -1.44 -7.66 -39.98
C LEU A 694 -2.83 -7.02 -40.08
N VAL A 695 -3.87 -7.68 -39.57
CA VAL A 695 -5.23 -7.13 -39.51
C VAL A 695 -5.28 -5.87 -38.64
N GLY A 696 -4.75 -5.94 -37.42
CA GLY A 696 -4.74 -4.81 -36.48
C GLY A 696 -3.93 -3.62 -37.01
N ALA A 697 -2.72 -3.87 -37.51
CA ALA A 697 -1.85 -2.84 -38.08
C ALA A 697 -2.46 -2.22 -39.33
N GLY A 698 -3.05 -3.04 -40.21
CA GLY A 698 -3.73 -2.58 -41.43
C GLY A 698 -4.92 -1.70 -41.10
N LEU A 699 -5.79 -2.14 -40.17
CA LEU A 699 -6.97 -1.39 -39.76
C LEU A 699 -6.63 -0.07 -39.07
N VAL A 700 -5.69 -0.04 -38.12
CA VAL A 700 -5.33 1.21 -37.45
C VAL A 700 -4.69 2.19 -38.43
N THR A 701 -3.87 1.69 -39.36
CA THR A 701 -3.27 2.51 -40.43
C THR A 701 -4.34 3.11 -41.34
N ALA A 702 -5.31 2.29 -41.76
CA ALA A 702 -6.42 2.74 -42.59
C ALA A 702 -7.27 3.79 -41.86
N LEU A 703 -7.67 3.51 -40.60
CA LEU A 703 -8.49 4.42 -39.80
C LEU A 703 -7.77 5.76 -39.54
N LYS A 704 -6.49 5.75 -39.14
CA LYS A 704 -5.71 6.99 -38.93
C LYS A 704 -5.42 7.74 -40.23
N SER A 705 -5.53 7.09 -41.40
CA SER A 705 -5.40 7.75 -42.71
C SER A 705 -6.68 8.42 -43.20
N VAL A 706 -7.82 8.18 -42.54
CA VAL A 706 -9.13 8.77 -42.89
C VAL A 706 -9.45 9.89 -41.89
N GLY A 707 -9.11 11.13 -42.27
CA GLY A 707 -9.32 12.35 -41.48
C GLY A 707 -8.10 13.26 -41.49
N SER A 708 -8.28 14.56 -41.28
CA SER A 708 -7.18 15.53 -41.15
C SER A 708 -6.23 15.07 -40.05
N SER A 709 -4.95 14.93 -40.36
CA SER A 709 -3.91 14.53 -39.42
C SER A 709 -3.65 15.65 -38.41
N ASP A 710 -3.92 15.42 -37.13
CA ASP A 710 -3.48 16.30 -36.02
C ASP A 710 -1.94 16.43 -35.93
N ALA A 711 -1.19 15.71 -36.78
CA ALA A 711 0.25 15.84 -36.93
C ALA A 711 0.71 17.26 -37.36
N ASP A 712 -0.19 18.08 -37.92
CA ASP A 712 0.11 19.47 -38.31
C ASP A 712 0.08 20.49 -37.15
N VAL A 713 -0.23 20.07 -35.91
CA VAL A 713 -0.28 21.00 -34.75
C VAL A 713 1.03 20.99 -33.92
N ALA A 714 1.96 20.07 -34.18
CA ALA A 714 3.19 19.91 -33.38
C ALA A 714 4.48 20.42 -34.05
N THR A 715 4.38 21.13 -35.18
CA THR A 715 5.52 21.80 -35.86
C THR A 715 5.51 23.33 -35.67
N VAL A 716 5.06 23.81 -34.51
CA VAL A 716 5.30 25.17 -34.02
C VAL A 716 5.92 25.13 -32.62
#